data_AF-A0A7E5A250-F1
#
_entry.id   AF-A0A7E5A250-F1
#
_cell.length_a   1.000
_cell.length_b   1.000
_cell.length_c   1.000
_cell.angle_alpha   90.00
_cell.angle_beta   90.00
_cell.angle_gamma   90.00
#
_symmetry.space_group_name_H-M   'P 1'
#
loop_
_entity.id
_entity.type
_entity.pdbx_description
1 polymer ?
#
loop_
_entity_poly.entity_id
_entity_poly.type
_entity_poly.pdbx_seq_one_letter_code
_entity_poly.pdbx_strand_id
1 'polypeptide(L)'
;MRGPSLLQPFIQVLFTMSPPRCDADLPPSTSNANRLEEVVIGMSVGSKPANGVLPDSNGDASTVNNNVKPVGSNGTTPASTSGASKAKANGSSAHHATSSLDDAKLQKKYQGVPRLLVESGFALFLMAFLVQRQHWVWLTFSFLLFRFFYSDLGRRCLKTIPRDLLGLYTLFSVKLMIRRALRRNAPLHHYFLDSVKEHPDKLCVVEVETGKKYTFVEFNELANKYANYFKAKGYKKDDVVALFMENGAEFFAIWLGLSKLGVITAWINSNLKQEPLAHSIRVSNAKSIIVSPSLLPTLNKTISEGLLEDTARLYTSDALEREISDASEPAETPGLDFHSVLCYIYTSGTTGNPKPAVIKHFRYFWIAGGAGKAFGIYKTDSLYVMMPMYHSAAGILGIGQVVVRGCTAVIRKKFSASNFWKDCADHKCTVSQYIGEICRYLLASKSNPHERLHNIRLMFGNGLRGEIWPDFVNRFGIKQIGELYGSTEGNSNIVNIDNHVGACGFFPIYPYITALYPVRLLKVDPESGEIVRDSNGLAITCRPGDTGEMVGMIKEHDPLLRFEGYVNREDTDKKLIRNVVKHGDAVFSSGDILYWDPLGYLHFKDRRGDTYRWRGENVSTMEVEGILQPIMAIEDATVYGVEVKGREGKAGMIGVTLAGHADVDTFLRDSARLLSENLASYAIPVFLRICKEVDKTGTFKLKKTLLQKDGFDVEKCHGDPLYYWDPTDKAYHPMDAQMQADIESGAYNKI
;
A
#
# COMPACT_ATOMS: atom_id res chain seq x y z
N MET A 1 11.33 -68.08 -7.48
CA MET A 1 11.98 -68.31 -6.17
C MET A 1 12.31 -66.96 -5.56
N ARG A 2 11.79 -66.71 -4.33
CA ARG A 2 12.27 -65.84 -3.23
C ARG A 2 12.90 -64.50 -3.63
N GLY A 3 12.32 -63.34 -3.33
CA GLY A 3 12.07 -62.81 -1.97
C GLY A 3 12.89 -61.51 -1.76
N PRO A 4 12.56 -60.61 -0.81
CA PRO A 4 11.96 -59.32 -1.16
C PRO A 4 12.57 -58.04 -0.51
N SER A 5 12.12 -56.89 -1.05
CA SER A 5 11.76 -55.60 -0.40
C SER A 5 12.68 -54.92 0.64
N LEU A 6 13.21 -53.75 0.29
CA LEU A 6 13.75 -52.75 1.25
C LEU A 6 13.47 -51.29 0.85
N LEU A 7 12.31 -50.99 0.25
CA LEU A 7 11.91 -49.61 -0.11
C LEU A 7 10.56 -49.17 0.46
N GLN A 8 10.11 -49.81 1.54
CA GLN A 8 8.78 -49.60 2.11
C GLN A 8 8.68 -48.97 3.52
N PRO A 9 9.72 -48.32 4.12
CA PRO A 9 9.48 -47.50 5.32
C PRO A 9 9.76 -45.98 5.19
N PHE A 10 10.06 -45.42 4.01
CA PHE A 10 10.35 -43.98 3.88
C PHE A 10 9.24 -43.12 3.25
N ILE A 11 8.13 -43.71 2.79
CA ILE A 11 7.05 -42.98 2.10
C ILE A 11 5.77 -42.86 2.96
N GLN A 12 5.75 -43.34 4.20
CA GLN A 12 4.56 -43.32 5.07
C GLN A 12 4.65 -42.40 6.30
N VAL A 13 5.63 -41.50 6.36
CA VAL A 13 5.76 -40.47 7.43
C VAL A 13 5.50 -39.04 6.92
N LEU A 14 5.24 -38.85 5.62
CA LEU A 14 5.01 -37.53 5.01
C LEU A 14 3.55 -37.24 4.59
N PHE A 15 2.60 -38.15 4.85
CA PHE A 15 1.20 -38.01 4.40
C PHE A 15 0.12 -38.35 5.45
N THR A 16 0.37 -38.10 6.73
CA THR A 16 -0.69 -38.07 7.76
C THR A 16 -0.46 -36.91 8.73
N MET A 17 -0.78 -35.69 8.29
CA MET A 17 -1.09 -34.59 9.18
C MET A 17 -2.38 -33.92 8.69
N SER A 18 -3.50 -34.52 9.06
CA SER A 18 -4.76 -33.79 9.20
C SER A 18 -4.63 -32.81 10.37
N PRO A 19 -5.23 -31.61 10.29
CA PRO A 19 -5.18 -30.64 11.38
C PRO A 19 -5.85 -31.22 12.64
N PRO A 20 -5.39 -30.86 13.85
CA PRO A 20 -6.00 -31.33 15.09
C PRO A 20 -7.43 -30.78 15.18
N ARG A 21 -8.41 -31.70 15.29
CA ARG A 21 -9.72 -31.40 15.87
C ARG A 21 -9.50 -31.13 17.36
N CYS A 22 -9.75 -29.89 17.79
CA CYS A 22 -10.02 -29.63 19.19
C CYS A 22 -11.53 -29.86 19.39
N ASP A 23 -11.86 -31.07 19.83
CA ASP A 23 -13.10 -31.33 20.55
C ASP A 23 -12.94 -30.66 21.92
N ALA A 24 -13.76 -29.64 22.18
CA ALA A 24 -13.98 -29.11 23.52
C ALA A 24 -15.45 -29.37 23.84
N ASP A 25 -15.65 -30.29 24.79
CA ASP A 25 -16.93 -30.66 25.37
C ASP A 25 -17.71 -29.43 25.86
N LEU A 26 -18.88 -29.20 25.27
CA LEU A 26 -19.94 -28.36 25.83
C LEU A 26 -20.84 -29.26 26.70
N PRO A 27 -21.16 -28.89 27.95
CA PRO A 27 -22.19 -29.58 28.72
C PRO A 27 -23.60 -29.19 28.21
N PRO A 28 -24.63 -30.06 28.38
CA PRO A 28 -25.92 -29.92 27.71
C PRO A 28 -26.99 -29.16 28.51
N SER A 29 -27.91 -28.54 27.76
CA SER A 29 -29.28 -28.10 28.13
C SER A 29 -29.36 -26.91 29.11
N THR A 30 -30.25 -25.93 28.93
CA THR A 30 -31.71 -26.06 28.79
C THR A 30 -32.37 -24.94 27.99
N SER A 31 -33.52 -25.29 27.42
CA SER A 31 -34.54 -24.42 26.86
C SER A 31 -35.05 -23.36 27.83
N ASN A 32 -35.37 -22.16 27.34
CA ASN A 32 -36.66 -21.54 27.63
C ASN A 32 -37.02 -20.45 26.62
N ALA A 33 -38.22 -20.60 26.08
CA ALA A 33 -38.97 -19.59 25.36
C ALA A 33 -39.61 -18.60 26.34
N ASN A 34 -39.72 -17.33 25.91
CA ASN A 34 -40.74 -16.31 26.27
C ASN A 34 -40.28 -15.02 25.54
N ARG A 35 -40.90 -14.51 24.47
CA ARG A 35 -42.20 -13.84 24.29
C ARG A 35 -42.45 -12.62 25.21
N LEU A 36 -42.76 -11.50 24.53
CA LEU A 36 -43.36 -10.22 24.97
C LEU A 36 -42.37 -9.25 25.66
N GLU A 37 -42.34 -7.94 25.42
CA GLU A 37 -43.45 -7.03 25.10
C GLU A 37 -42.96 -5.69 24.49
N GLU A 38 -43.88 -5.02 23.79
CA GLU A 38 -43.78 -3.71 23.17
C GLU A 38 -43.69 -2.57 24.19
N VAL A 39 -42.98 -1.48 23.88
CA VAL A 39 -43.37 -0.13 24.35
C VAL A 39 -43.28 0.85 23.20
N VAL A 40 -44.46 1.23 22.72
CA VAL A 40 -44.76 2.37 21.86
C VAL A 40 -44.91 3.61 22.73
N ILE A 41 -44.20 4.70 22.42
CA ILE A 41 -44.69 6.07 22.68
C ILE A 41 -44.28 6.93 21.48
N GLY A 42 -45.30 7.48 20.81
CA GLY A 42 -45.16 8.46 19.73
C GLY A 42 -45.47 9.88 20.18
N MET A 43 -45.68 10.73 19.16
CA MET A 43 -46.02 12.16 19.13
C MET A 43 -44.81 13.10 19.02
N SER A 44 -44.68 14.12 18.15
CA SER A 44 -45.33 14.68 16.95
C SER A 44 -45.34 16.22 17.07
N VAL A 45 -45.14 16.91 15.93
CA VAL A 45 -45.37 18.36 15.65
C VAL A 45 -44.40 19.34 16.35
N GLY A 46 -43.82 20.38 15.75
CA GLY A 46 -43.86 21.03 14.44
C GLY A 46 -43.35 22.48 14.58
N SER A 47 -43.31 23.20 13.45
CA SER A 47 -43.16 24.68 13.29
C SER A 47 -41.75 25.31 13.16
N LYS A 48 -41.48 25.79 11.93
CA LYS A 48 -40.78 27.05 11.54
C LYS A 48 -41.71 28.26 11.88
N PRO A 49 -41.38 29.58 11.68
CA PRO A 49 -40.29 30.20 10.89
C PRO A 49 -39.65 31.49 11.50
N ALA A 50 -38.70 32.13 10.79
CA ALA A 50 -38.76 33.54 10.31
C ALA A 50 -37.42 34.35 10.37
N ASN A 51 -36.99 34.77 9.17
CA ASN A 51 -36.52 36.08 8.67
C ASN A 51 -35.78 37.15 9.52
N GLY A 52 -34.81 37.80 8.84
CA GLY A 52 -34.32 39.19 9.06
C GLY A 52 -32.85 39.35 8.64
N VAL A 53 -32.45 39.75 7.42
CA VAL A 53 -32.47 41.08 6.74
C VAL A 53 -31.38 42.07 7.24
N LEU A 54 -30.30 42.18 6.42
CA LEU A 54 -29.54 43.37 5.95
C LEU A 54 -28.78 44.31 6.96
N PRO A 55 -27.91 45.26 6.52
CA PRO A 55 -26.73 45.09 5.65
C PRO A 55 -25.53 46.04 6.00
N ASP A 56 -24.47 45.96 5.17
CA ASP A 56 -23.53 47.00 4.69
C ASP A 56 -22.72 47.90 5.65
N SER A 57 -21.40 47.97 5.42
CA SER A 57 -20.79 49.13 4.71
C SER A 57 -19.24 49.10 4.61
N ASN A 58 -18.82 49.34 3.37
CA ASN A 58 -17.60 49.92 2.78
C ASN A 58 -16.58 50.72 3.64
N GLY A 59 -15.35 50.77 3.10
CA GLY A 59 -14.41 51.90 3.22
C GLY A 59 -12.94 51.46 3.26
N ASP A 60 -12.30 51.19 2.13
CA ASP A 60 -11.40 52.10 1.38
C ASP A 60 -10.19 52.67 2.18
N ALA A 61 -8.98 52.24 1.78
CA ALA A 61 -7.92 53.08 1.17
C ALA A 61 -7.03 53.80 2.21
N SER A 62 -5.72 54.01 2.10
CA SER A 62 -4.80 54.11 0.97
C SER A 62 -3.36 54.23 1.52
N THR A 63 -2.37 53.78 0.73
CA THR A 63 -1.03 54.38 0.46
C THR A 63 -0.16 54.98 1.58
N VAL A 64 1.15 54.65 1.60
CA VAL A 64 2.25 55.50 1.08
C VAL A 64 3.65 54.91 1.39
N ASN A 65 4.44 54.79 0.33
CA ASN A 65 5.90 54.79 0.14
C ASN A 65 6.82 55.40 1.23
N ASN A 66 7.99 54.81 1.51
CA ASN A 66 9.28 55.20 0.90
C ASN A 66 10.54 54.53 1.51
N ASN A 67 11.49 54.28 0.61
CA ASN A 67 12.90 53.88 0.75
C ASN A 67 13.72 54.54 1.88
N VAL A 68 14.77 53.85 2.38
CA VAL A 68 16.18 54.31 2.47
C VAL A 68 17.14 53.09 2.71
N LYS A 69 18.30 53.09 2.03
CA LYS A 69 19.52 52.24 2.18
C LYS A 69 20.64 53.09 2.83
N PRO A 70 21.90 52.63 3.07
CA PRO A 70 22.47 51.35 3.56
C PRO A 70 23.59 51.62 4.62
N VAL A 71 24.66 50.78 4.67
CA VAL A 71 25.93 50.81 5.46
C VAL A 71 25.88 49.89 6.69
N GLY A 72 26.82 49.00 7.03
CA GLY A 72 28.15 48.66 6.53
C GLY A 72 29.02 48.11 7.69
N SER A 73 29.96 47.22 7.37
CA SER A 73 31.19 46.85 8.12
C SER A 73 31.23 45.64 9.08
N ASN A 74 32.19 44.75 8.75
CA ASN A 74 33.22 44.07 9.58
C ASN A 74 32.76 43.33 10.84
N GLY A 75 32.94 42.01 10.95
CA GLY A 75 34.23 41.32 11.09
C GLY A 75 34.37 40.87 12.54
N THR A 76 34.42 39.59 12.88
CA THR A 76 35.65 38.90 13.32
C THR A 76 35.31 37.47 13.79
N THR A 77 36.17 36.52 13.44
CA THR A 77 36.32 35.21 14.09
C THR A 77 36.89 35.35 15.51
N PRO A 78 36.67 34.37 16.41
CA PRO A 78 37.77 33.41 16.65
C PRO A 78 37.34 31.96 16.93
N ALA A 79 38.29 31.06 16.68
CA ALA A 79 38.39 29.69 17.19
C ALA A 79 38.44 29.69 18.74
N SER A 80 38.09 28.65 19.50
CA SER A 80 38.72 27.32 19.54
C SER A 80 38.22 26.55 20.78
N THR A 81 38.59 25.26 20.85
CA THR A 81 38.73 24.38 22.04
C THR A 81 37.55 23.51 22.54
N SER A 82 37.58 22.26 22.08
CA SER A 82 37.62 20.99 22.83
C SER A 82 37.22 20.97 24.32
N GLY A 83 36.30 20.06 24.66
CA GLY A 83 36.11 19.52 26.01
C GLY A 83 35.27 18.25 25.98
N ALA A 84 35.93 17.09 25.96
CA ALA A 84 35.28 15.78 26.07
C ALA A 84 34.86 15.52 27.53
N SER A 85 33.59 15.15 27.73
CA SER A 85 33.05 14.70 29.01
C SER A 85 32.27 13.39 28.81
N LYS A 86 32.76 12.33 29.47
CA LYS A 86 32.09 11.03 29.59
C LYS A 86 30.86 11.17 30.49
N ALA A 87 29.67 10.92 29.95
CA ALA A 87 28.46 10.70 30.74
C ALA A 87 27.88 9.31 30.43
N LYS A 88 27.73 8.51 31.49
CA LYS A 88 27.03 7.21 31.51
C LYS A 88 25.56 7.42 31.14
N ALA A 89 25.08 6.73 30.10
CA ALA A 89 23.67 6.62 29.77
C ALA A 89 23.16 5.24 30.15
N ASN A 90 22.17 5.19 31.05
CA ASN A 90 21.32 4.03 31.31
C ASN A 90 19.87 4.48 31.07
N GLY A 91 19.13 3.71 30.27
CA GLY A 91 17.66 3.72 30.27
C GLY A 91 17.00 4.17 28.96
N SER A 92 16.86 3.25 28.01
CA SER A 92 15.70 3.13 27.09
C SER A 92 15.98 2.01 26.07
N SER A 93 15.66 0.76 26.43
CA SER A 93 15.47 -0.32 25.45
C SER A 93 14.65 -1.43 26.12
N ALA A 94 13.35 -1.47 25.88
CA ALA A 94 12.50 -2.55 26.40
C ALA A 94 11.90 -3.43 25.28
N HIS A 95 11.82 -2.95 24.03
CA HIS A 95 11.31 -3.75 22.90
C HIS A 95 12.38 -4.17 21.86
N HIS A 96 13.57 -3.57 21.87
CA HIS A 96 14.78 -4.12 21.23
C HIS A 96 15.61 -5.02 22.16
N ALA A 97 15.29 -5.04 23.45
CA ALA A 97 16.08 -5.76 24.45
C ALA A 97 15.85 -7.27 24.43
N THR A 98 14.67 -7.78 24.06
CA THR A 98 14.41 -9.22 24.11
C THR A 98 15.14 -9.99 23.01
N SER A 99 15.33 -9.42 21.81
CA SER A 99 16.18 -10.05 20.77
C SER A 99 17.68 -9.83 21.03
N SER A 100 18.07 -8.63 21.48
CA SER A 100 19.49 -8.33 21.75
C SER A 100 20.03 -8.96 23.04
N LEU A 101 19.21 -9.22 24.06
CA LEU A 101 19.62 -9.97 25.27
C LEU A 101 19.82 -11.46 24.96
N ASP A 102 19.02 -12.03 24.08
CA ASP A 102 19.21 -13.41 23.62
C ASP A 102 20.44 -13.51 22.69
N ASP A 103 20.67 -12.52 21.83
CA ASP A 103 21.87 -12.44 20.99
C ASP A 103 23.15 -12.14 21.80
N ALA A 104 23.08 -11.32 22.85
CA ALA A 104 24.21 -11.04 23.74
C ALA A 104 24.53 -12.22 24.69
N LYS A 105 23.50 -12.96 25.15
CA LYS A 105 23.69 -14.25 25.86
C LYS A 105 24.22 -15.33 24.93
N LEU A 106 23.84 -15.33 23.64
CA LEU A 106 24.46 -16.16 22.61
C LEU A 106 25.91 -15.73 22.33
N GLN A 107 26.24 -14.45 22.23
CA GLN A 107 27.63 -14.03 21.98
C GLN A 107 28.57 -14.38 23.15
N LYS A 108 28.12 -14.25 24.41
CA LYS A 108 28.94 -14.57 25.59
C LYS A 108 29.18 -16.07 25.78
N LYS A 109 28.28 -16.95 25.33
CA LYS A 109 28.45 -18.41 25.41
C LYS A 109 29.45 -18.97 24.39
N TYR A 110 29.91 -18.17 23.42
CA TYR A 110 30.63 -18.65 22.23
C TYR A 110 32.08 -18.17 22.08
N GLN A 111 32.63 -17.46 23.09
CA GLN A 111 34.08 -17.19 23.13
C GLN A 111 34.94 -18.47 23.25
N GLY A 112 34.35 -19.63 23.55
CA GLY A 112 35.04 -20.95 23.56
C GLY A 112 34.89 -21.80 22.29
N VAL A 113 34.05 -21.40 21.32
CA VAL A 113 33.70 -22.24 20.15
C VAL A 113 34.74 -22.28 19.02
N PRO A 114 35.60 -21.25 18.79
CA PRO A 114 36.65 -21.33 17.78
C PRO A 114 37.68 -22.45 18.05
N ARG A 115 37.95 -22.76 19.33
CA ARG A 115 38.92 -23.81 19.73
C ARG A 115 38.38 -25.21 19.46
N LEU A 116 37.11 -25.47 19.81
CA LEU A 116 36.45 -26.76 19.58
C LEU A 116 36.29 -27.09 18.08
N LEU A 117 36.12 -26.08 17.22
CA LEU A 117 35.98 -26.25 15.77
C LEU A 117 37.30 -26.59 15.06
N VAL A 118 38.42 -26.08 15.54
CA VAL A 118 39.77 -26.42 15.04
C VAL A 118 40.15 -27.84 15.48
N GLU A 119 39.83 -28.21 16.72
CA GLU A 119 40.09 -29.54 17.28
C GLU A 119 39.22 -30.64 16.62
N SER A 120 37.95 -30.35 16.31
CA SER A 120 37.04 -31.29 15.63
C SER A 120 37.36 -31.46 14.13
N GLY A 121 37.84 -30.42 13.45
CA GLY A 121 38.35 -30.53 12.08
C GLY A 121 39.61 -31.40 11.98
N PHE A 122 40.51 -31.30 12.97
CA PHE A 122 41.73 -32.11 13.05
C PHE A 122 41.44 -33.59 13.35
N ALA A 123 40.47 -33.87 14.23
CA ALA A 123 40.04 -35.24 14.54
C ALA A 123 39.37 -35.94 13.33
N LEU A 124 38.59 -35.20 12.53
CA LEU A 124 37.96 -35.73 11.31
C LEU A 124 38.99 -35.98 10.19
N PHE A 125 40.02 -35.12 10.10
CA PHE A 125 41.16 -35.30 9.20
C PHE A 125 41.99 -36.54 9.56
N LEU A 126 42.23 -36.78 10.86
CA LEU A 126 42.86 -38.00 11.38
C LEU A 126 42.02 -39.26 11.11
N MET A 127 40.69 -39.20 11.29
CA MET A 127 39.81 -40.33 10.94
C MET A 127 39.78 -40.59 9.42
N ALA A 128 39.82 -39.57 8.57
CA ALA A 128 39.87 -39.76 7.12
C ALA A 128 41.16 -40.47 6.67
N PHE A 129 42.28 -40.26 7.36
CA PHE A 129 43.55 -40.95 7.11
C PHE A 129 43.51 -42.45 7.43
N LEU A 130 42.59 -42.89 8.29
CA LEU A 130 42.41 -44.29 8.70
C LEU A 130 41.32 -45.03 7.90
N VAL A 131 40.55 -44.32 7.07
CA VAL A 131 39.43 -44.87 6.30
C VAL A 131 39.83 -45.04 4.83
N GLN A 132 39.44 -46.16 4.21
CA GLN A 132 39.71 -46.45 2.79
C GLN A 132 39.33 -45.26 1.89
N ARG A 133 40.16 -45.00 0.87
CA ARG A 133 40.06 -43.86 -0.07
C ARG A 133 38.66 -43.68 -0.68
N GLN A 134 37.89 -44.75 -0.80
CA GLN A 134 36.50 -44.75 -1.30
C GLN A 134 35.52 -43.95 -0.42
N HIS A 135 35.82 -43.71 0.85
CA HIS A 135 34.94 -42.97 1.77
C HIS A 135 35.33 -41.49 1.95
N TRP A 136 36.44 -41.04 1.36
CA TRP A 136 36.91 -39.66 1.49
C TRP A 136 35.92 -38.65 0.90
N VAL A 137 35.25 -39.02 -0.18
CA VAL A 137 34.19 -38.21 -0.80
C VAL A 137 33.05 -38.00 0.18
N TRP A 138 32.58 -39.06 0.84
CA TRP A 138 31.50 -39.00 1.82
C TRP A 138 31.89 -38.22 3.07
N LEU A 139 33.10 -38.45 3.61
CA LEU A 139 33.60 -37.70 4.78
C LEU A 139 33.76 -36.21 4.48
N THR A 140 34.27 -35.88 3.30
CA THR A 140 34.42 -34.48 2.85
C THR A 140 33.05 -33.84 2.64
N PHE A 141 32.11 -34.54 2.01
CA PHE A 141 30.74 -34.07 1.84
C PHE A 141 30.05 -33.85 3.20
N SER A 142 30.16 -34.80 4.14
CA SER A 142 29.62 -34.69 5.49
C SER A 142 30.25 -33.54 6.28
N PHE A 143 31.56 -33.33 6.14
CA PHE A 143 32.26 -32.20 6.76
C PHE A 143 31.80 -30.86 6.18
N LEU A 144 31.66 -30.75 4.85
CA LEU A 144 31.14 -29.55 4.20
C LEU A 144 29.69 -29.28 4.61
N LEU A 145 28.86 -30.32 4.69
CA LEU A 145 27.48 -30.22 5.14
C LEU A 145 27.40 -29.77 6.60
N PHE A 146 28.21 -30.36 7.48
CA PHE A 146 28.37 -29.93 8.87
C PHE A 146 28.80 -28.47 8.94
N ARG A 147 29.86 -28.08 8.20
CA ARG A 147 30.37 -26.71 8.20
C ARG A 147 29.33 -25.70 7.70
N PHE A 148 28.52 -26.09 6.71
CA PHE A 148 27.40 -25.29 6.21
C PHE A 148 26.33 -25.12 7.29
N PHE A 149 25.80 -26.20 7.87
CA PHE A 149 24.75 -26.10 8.90
C PHE A 149 25.22 -25.41 10.19
N TYR A 150 26.51 -25.46 10.50
CA TYR A 150 27.11 -24.71 11.61
C TYR A 150 27.48 -23.26 11.25
N SER A 151 27.45 -22.89 9.97
CA SER A 151 27.61 -21.50 9.54
C SER A 151 26.34 -20.70 9.81
N ASP A 152 26.51 -19.39 9.95
CA ASP A 152 25.38 -18.45 10.06
C ASP A 152 24.42 -18.57 8.87
N LEU A 153 24.96 -18.65 7.64
CA LEU A 153 24.15 -18.83 6.43
C LEU A 153 23.32 -20.11 6.47
N GLY A 154 23.92 -21.26 6.83
CA GLY A 154 23.19 -22.53 6.87
C GLY A 154 22.08 -22.55 7.92
N ARG A 155 22.28 -21.90 9.08
CA ARG A 155 21.22 -21.73 10.09
C ARG A 155 20.07 -20.86 9.58
N ARG A 156 20.38 -19.75 8.91
CA ARG A 156 19.36 -18.87 8.30
C ARG A 156 18.61 -19.57 7.17
N CYS A 157 19.30 -20.36 6.35
CA CYS A 157 18.67 -21.20 5.34
C CYS A 157 17.68 -22.18 5.98
N LEU A 158 18.06 -22.92 7.02
CA LEU A 158 17.15 -23.85 7.69
C LEU A 158 15.87 -23.19 8.21
N LYS A 159 15.97 -21.96 8.74
CA LYS A 159 14.80 -21.19 9.22
C LYS A 159 13.88 -20.73 8.08
N THR A 160 14.41 -20.58 6.87
CA THR A 160 13.71 -19.95 5.74
C THR A 160 13.23 -20.93 4.68
N ILE A 161 13.73 -22.18 4.71
CA ILE A 161 13.32 -23.26 3.79
C ILE A 161 11.78 -23.38 3.67
N PRO A 162 10.97 -23.43 4.74
CA PRO A 162 9.52 -23.59 4.59
C PRO A 162 8.88 -22.45 3.78
N ARG A 163 9.25 -21.20 4.10
CA ARG A 163 8.81 -20.00 3.38
C ARG A 163 9.28 -20.03 1.93
N ASP A 164 10.55 -20.36 1.69
CA ASP A 164 11.13 -20.31 0.36
C ASP A 164 10.60 -21.42 -0.56
N LEU A 165 10.32 -22.61 -0.01
CA LEU A 165 9.63 -23.69 -0.73
C LEU A 165 8.19 -23.29 -1.09
N LEU A 166 7.44 -22.71 -0.14
CA LEU A 166 6.10 -22.17 -0.39
C LEU A 166 6.14 -21.06 -1.45
N GLY A 167 7.14 -20.17 -1.37
CA GLY A 167 7.42 -19.13 -2.34
C GLY A 167 7.72 -19.65 -3.73
N LEU A 168 8.57 -20.66 -3.83
CA LEU A 168 8.93 -21.29 -5.10
C LEU A 168 7.73 -22.00 -5.73
N TYR A 169 6.95 -22.75 -4.93
CA TYR A 169 5.70 -23.35 -5.36
C TYR A 169 4.72 -22.29 -5.87
N THR A 170 4.55 -21.20 -5.13
CA THR A 170 3.68 -20.08 -5.49
C THR A 170 4.13 -19.46 -6.81
N LEU A 171 5.41 -19.12 -6.94
CA LEU A 171 6.01 -18.55 -8.15
C LEU A 171 5.82 -19.48 -9.36
N PHE A 172 6.05 -20.79 -9.19
CA PHE A 172 5.85 -21.78 -10.24
C PHE A 172 4.37 -21.87 -10.66
N SER A 173 3.46 -21.93 -9.70
CA SER A 173 2.02 -22.03 -9.95
C SER A 173 1.48 -20.79 -10.69
N VAL A 174 1.94 -19.60 -10.30
CA VAL A 174 1.59 -18.32 -10.93
C VAL A 174 2.18 -18.26 -12.34
N LYS A 175 3.46 -18.61 -12.53
CA LYS A 175 4.08 -18.66 -13.87
C LYS A 175 3.35 -19.63 -14.80
N LEU A 176 2.93 -20.79 -14.31
CA LEU A 176 2.19 -21.77 -15.11
C LEU A 176 0.80 -21.22 -15.49
N MET A 177 0.08 -20.59 -14.55
CA MET A 177 -1.20 -19.95 -14.84
C MET A 177 -1.06 -18.87 -15.91
N ILE A 178 -0.10 -17.95 -15.76
CA ILE A 178 0.07 -16.85 -16.70
C ILE A 178 0.51 -17.36 -18.07
N ARG A 179 1.41 -18.36 -18.14
CA ARG A 179 1.78 -18.99 -19.42
C ARG A 179 0.61 -19.66 -20.12
N ARG A 180 -0.36 -20.21 -19.38
CA ARG A 180 -1.59 -20.77 -19.96
C ARG A 180 -2.50 -19.65 -20.46
N ALA A 181 -2.67 -18.59 -19.67
CA ALA A 181 -3.47 -17.43 -20.05
C ALA A 181 -2.91 -16.70 -21.30
N LEU A 182 -1.60 -16.49 -21.36
CA LEU A 182 -0.90 -15.94 -22.53
C LEU A 182 -1.07 -16.82 -23.77
N ARG A 183 -1.03 -18.16 -23.62
CA ARG A 183 -1.31 -19.09 -24.72
C ARG A 183 -2.75 -19.07 -25.19
N ARG A 184 -3.71 -18.90 -24.26
CA ARG A 184 -5.13 -18.72 -24.60
C ARG A 184 -5.34 -17.40 -25.35
N ASN A 185 -4.56 -16.38 -25.03
CA ASN A 185 -4.64 -15.01 -25.58
C ASN A 185 -6.07 -14.42 -25.58
N ALA A 186 -6.91 -14.87 -24.66
CA ALA A 186 -8.29 -14.43 -24.56
C ALA A 186 -8.37 -13.09 -23.82
N PRO A 187 -9.25 -12.17 -24.24
CA PRO A 187 -9.54 -10.96 -23.47
C PRO A 187 -10.16 -11.30 -22.11
N LEU A 188 -10.06 -10.36 -21.18
CA LEU A 188 -10.38 -10.60 -19.78
C LEU A 188 -11.83 -11.06 -19.55
N HIS A 189 -12.80 -10.54 -20.33
CA HIS A 189 -14.21 -10.88 -20.17
C HIS A 189 -14.49 -12.37 -20.44
N HIS A 190 -13.66 -13.09 -21.20
CA HIS A 190 -13.81 -14.54 -21.39
C HIS A 190 -13.62 -15.32 -20.08
N TYR A 191 -12.74 -14.86 -19.18
CA TYR A 191 -12.54 -15.50 -17.87
C TYR A 191 -13.75 -15.28 -16.95
N PHE A 192 -14.42 -14.14 -17.09
CA PHE A 192 -15.70 -13.91 -16.43
C PHE A 192 -16.78 -14.83 -17.01
N LEU A 193 -16.87 -14.95 -18.33
CA LEU A 193 -17.82 -15.85 -19.00
C LEU A 193 -17.60 -17.32 -18.65
N ASP A 194 -16.36 -17.76 -18.43
CA ASP A 194 -16.09 -19.10 -17.90
C ASP A 194 -16.78 -19.30 -16.54
N SER A 195 -16.73 -18.28 -15.67
CA SER A 195 -17.40 -18.31 -14.35
C SER A 195 -18.93 -18.27 -14.48
N VAL A 196 -19.46 -17.51 -15.45
CA VAL A 196 -20.90 -17.50 -15.77
C VAL A 196 -21.37 -18.88 -16.22
N LYS A 197 -20.58 -19.58 -17.05
CA LYS A 197 -20.88 -20.94 -17.49
C LYS A 197 -20.79 -21.97 -16.37
N GLU A 198 -19.77 -21.86 -15.52
CA GLU A 198 -19.54 -22.83 -14.44
C GLU A 198 -20.53 -22.66 -13.27
N HIS A 199 -20.92 -21.40 -12.98
CA HIS A 199 -21.68 -21.03 -11.79
C HIS A 199 -22.74 -19.95 -12.06
N PRO A 200 -23.73 -20.19 -12.94
CA PRO A 200 -24.68 -19.17 -13.40
C PRO A 200 -25.49 -18.55 -12.25
N ASP A 201 -26.03 -19.38 -11.36
CA ASP A 201 -26.93 -18.97 -10.26
C ASP A 201 -26.19 -18.51 -9.00
N LYS A 202 -24.87 -18.55 -9.01
CA LYS A 202 -24.08 -18.10 -7.86
C LYS A 202 -24.11 -16.58 -7.80
N LEU A 203 -24.23 -16.02 -6.60
CA LEU A 203 -24.07 -14.57 -6.38
C LEU A 203 -22.72 -14.07 -6.90
N CYS A 204 -22.77 -13.10 -7.81
CA CYS A 204 -21.62 -12.39 -8.37
C CYS A 204 -21.37 -11.10 -7.58
N VAL A 205 -22.41 -10.27 -7.43
CA VAL A 205 -22.33 -8.97 -6.76
C VAL A 205 -23.47 -8.82 -5.76
N VAL A 206 -23.15 -8.27 -4.59
CA VAL A 206 -24.11 -7.82 -3.57
C VAL A 206 -23.78 -6.37 -3.22
N GLU A 207 -24.74 -5.46 -3.37
CA GLU A 207 -24.60 -4.07 -2.93
C GLU A 207 -25.11 -3.92 -1.50
N VAL A 208 -24.27 -3.37 -0.62
CA VAL A 208 -24.61 -3.27 0.82
C VAL A 208 -25.73 -2.24 1.04
N GLU A 209 -25.65 -1.06 0.42
CA GLU A 209 -26.58 0.03 0.67
C GLU A 209 -27.98 -0.20 0.11
N THR A 210 -28.07 -0.80 -1.08
CA THR A 210 -29.36 -1.02 -1.78
C THR A 210 -29.94 -2.41 -1.50
N GLY A 211 -29.11 -3.35 -1.03
CA GLY A 211 -29.46 -4.76 -0.91
C GLY A 211 -29.62 -5.48 -2.26
N LYS A 212 -29.34 -4.81 -3.40
CA LYS A 212 -29.40 -5.42 -4.74
C LYS A 212 -28.39 -6.57 -4.81
N LYS A 213 -28.80 -7.67 -5.42
CA LYS A 213 -28.00 -8.88 -5.59
C LYS A 213 -28.11 -9.31 -7.04
N TYR A 214 -26.97 -9.70 -7.61
CA TYR A 214 -26.88 -10.23 -8.96
C TYR A 214 -26.16 -11.56 -8.92
N THR A 215 -26.74 -12.57 -9.53
CA THR A 215 -26.04 -13.81 -9.90
C THR A 215 -25.04 -13.55 -11.04
N PHE A 216 -24.18 -14.52 -11.36
CA PHE A 216 -23.25 -14.37 -12.49
C PHE A 216 -23.99 -14.18 -13.82
N VAL A 217 -25.09 -14.90 -14.05
CA VAL A 217 -25.88 -14.75 -15.28
C VAL A 217 -26.55 -13.37 -15.35
N GLU A 218 -27.22 -12.93 -14.28
CA GLU A 218 -27.88 -11.61 -14.24
C GLU A 218 -26.87 -10.47 -14.37
N PHE A 219 -25.69 -10.61 -13.74
CA PHE A 219 -24.64 -9.60 -13.86
C PHE A 219 -24.05 -9.54 -15.27
N ASN A 220 -23.91 -10.69 -15.94
CA ASN A 220 -23.49 -10.74 -17.33
C ASN A 220 -24.50 -10.07 -18.25
N GLU A 221 -25.80 -10.33 -18.06
CA GLU A 221 -26.89 -9.68 -18.78
C GLU A 221 -26.88 -8.17 -18.59
N LEU A 222 -26.64 -7.68 -17.36
CA LEU A 222 -26.49 -6.26 -17.09
C LEU A 222 -25.28 -5.66 -17.82
N ALA A 223 -24.12 -6.33 -17.81
CA ALA A 223 -22.96 -5.89 -18.58
C ALA A 223 -23.23 -5.88 -20.10
N ASN A 224 -23.96 -6.87 -20.60
CA ASN A 224 -24.35 -6.96 -22.02
C ASN A 224 -25.26 -5.82 -22.44
N LYS A 225 -26.21 -5.42 -21.58
CA LYS A 225 -27.07 -4.25 -21.80
C LYS A 225 -26.27 -2.98 -22.05
N TYR A 226 -25.22 -2.73 -21.27
CA TYR A 226 -24.30 -1.62 -21.54
C TYR A 226 -23.49 -1.82 -22.81
N ALA A 227 -22.95 -3.03 -23.05
CA ALA A 227 -22.18 -3.32 -24.26
C ALA A 227 -23.01 -3.06 -25.54
N ASN A 228 -24.23 -3.59 -25.63
CA ASN A 228 -25.08 -3.44 -26.81
C ASN A 228 -25.52 -1.99 -27.02
N TYR A 229 -25.83 -1.26 -25.94
CA TYR A 229 -26.15 0.16 -26.02
C TYR A 229 -24.99 0.98 -26.60
N PHE A 230 -23.78 0.84 -26.05
CA PHE A 230 -22.61 1.59 -26.54
C PHE A 230 -22.18 1.14 -27.94
N LYS A 231 -22.32 -0.15 -28.28
CA LYS A 231 -22.12 -0.64 -29.65
C LYS A 231 -23.09 0.02 -30.64
N ALA A 232 -24.37 0.13 -30.28
CA ALA A 232 -25.39 0.80 -31.11
C ALA A 232 -25.14 2.31 -31.26
N LYS A 233 -24.52 2.96 -30.26
CA LYS A 233 -24.06 4.36 -30.35
C LYS A 233 -22.76 4.55 -31.14
N GLY A 234 -22.15 3.47 -31.65
CA GLY A 234 -20.99 3.47 -32.53
C GLY A 234 -19.62 3.39 -31.83
N TYR A 235 -19.58 3.05 -30.55
CA TYR A 235 -18.30 2.83 -29.84
C TYR A 235 -17.66 1.53 -30.30
N LYS A 236 -16.34 1.56 -30.48
CA LYS A 236 -15.55 0.45 -31.01
C LYS A 236 -14.25 0.26 -30.23
N LYS A 237 -13.53 -0.81 -30.55
CA LYS A 237 -12.20 -1.10 -30.00
C LYS A 237 -11.30 0.14 -30.03
N ASP A 238 -10.56 0.34 -28.93
CA ASP A 238 -9.60 1.42 -28.69
C ASP A 238 -10.22 2.83 -28.47
N ASP A 239 -11.55 2.96 -28.54
CA ASP A 239 -12.23 4.17 -28.06
C ASP A 239 -12.12 4.28 -26.54
N VAL A 240 -12.02 5.50 -26.02
CA VAL A 240 -11.90 5.75 -24.57
C VAL A 240 -13.19 6.36 -24.01
N VAL A 241 -13.66 5.82 -22.89
CA VAL A 241 -14.79 6.35 -22.09
C VAL A 241 -14.33 6.62 -20.67
N ALA A 242 -14.52 7.86 -20.19
CA ALA A 242 -14.20 8.23 -18.81
C ALA A 242 -15.32 7.80 -17.86
N LEU A 243 -14.97 7.10 -16.78
CA LEU A 243 -15.88 6.72 -15.70
C LEU A 243 -15.61 7.61 -14.49
N PHE A 244 -16.51 8.56 -14.23
CA PHE A 244 -16.49 9.42 -13.05
C PHE A 244 -17.66 9.03 -12.13
N MET A 245 -17.48 7.93 -11.42
CA MET A 245 -18.53 7.23 -10.69
C MET A 245 -18.00 6.73 -9.33
N GLU A 246 -18.88 6.62 -8.34
CA GLU A 246 -18.53 5.94 -7.08
C GLU A 246 -18.53 4.42 -7.22
N ASN A 247 -18.14 3.71 -6.15
CA ASN A 247 -18.26 2.26 -6.09
C ASN A 247 -19.72 1.81 -6.23
N GLY A 248 -19.93 0.72 -6.98
CA GLY A 248 -21.24 0.09 -7.10
C GLY A 248 -21.22 -1.03 -8.13
N ALA A 249 -22.32 -1.80 -8.18
CA ALA A 249 -22.51 -2.82 -9.20
C ALA A 249 -22.47 -2.23 -10.61
N GLU A 250 -23.01 -1.02 -10.76
CA GLU A 250 -23.09 -0.30 -12.03
C GLU A 250 -21.69 0.04 -12.60
N PHE A 251 -20.76 0.55 -11.79
CA PHE A 251 -19.38 0.79 -12.22
C PHE A 251 -18.76 -0.47 -12.83
N PHE A 252 -18.93 -1.61 -12.16
CA PHE A 252 -18.41 -2.89 -12.62
C PHE A 252 -19.12 -3.36 -13.90
N ALA A 253 -20.45 -3.27 -13.98
CA ALA A 253 -21.20 -3.71 -15.15
C ALA A 253 -20.86 -2.89 -16.39
N ILE A 254 -20.74 -1.57 -16.27
CA ILE A 254 -20.35 -0.67 -17.35
C ILE A 254 -18.93 -0.99 -17.82
N TRP A 255 -17.97 -1.08 -16.89
CA TRP A 255 -16.60 -1.42 -17.24
C TRP A 255 -16.50 -2.77 -17.95
N LEU A 256 -17.13 -3.80 -17.38
CA LEU A 256 -17.11 -5.15 -17.94
C LEU A 256 -17.77 -5.18 -19.32
N GLY A 257 -18.92 -4.54 -19.49
CA GLY A 257 -19.65 -4.45 -20.75
C GLY A 257 -18.84 -3.75 -21.84
N LEU A 258 -18.28 -2.57 -21.55
CA LEU A 258 -17.41 -1.84 -22.47
C LEU A 258 -16.15 -2.64 -22.83
N SER A 259 -15.60 -3.42 -21.89
CA SER A 259 -14.45 -4.28 -22.16
C SER A 259 -14.73 -5.41 -23.17
N LYS A 260 -15.99 -5.81 -23.35
CA LYS A 260 -16.40 -6.80 -24.39
C LYS A 260 -16.27 -6.22 -25.80
N LEU A 261 -16.43 -4.90 -25.93
CA LEU A 261 -16.26 -4.16 -27.18
C LEU A 261 -14.80 -3.76 -27.46
N GLY A 262 -13.90 -4.01 -26.51
CA GLY A 262 -12.54 -3.48 -26.55
C GLY A 262 -12.46 -1.97 -26.31
N VAL A 263 -13.51 -1.36 -25.74
CA VAL A 263 -13.51 0.04 -25.34
C VAL A 263 -12.69 0.18 -24.06
N ILE A 264 -11.77 1.14 -24.07
CA ILE A 264 -10.88 1.45 -22.94
C ILE A 264 -11.66 2.33 -21.96
N THR A 265 -11.65 1.97 -20.68
CA THR A 265 -12.27 2.81 -19.64
C THR A 265 -11.21 3.58 -18.85
N ALA A 266 -11.37 4.89 -18.72
CA ALA A 266 -10.52 5.72 -17.88
C ALA A 266 -11.17 5.89 -16.51
N TRP A 267 -10.57 5.34 -15.45
CA TRP A 267 -11.18 5.32 -14.13
C TRP A 267 -10.83 6.57 -13.34
N ILE A 268 -11.75 7.53 -13.31
CA ILE A 268 -11.51 8.85 -12.70
C ILE A 268 -11.78 8.77 -11.20
N ASN A 269 -10.87 9.35 -10.40
CA ASN A 269 -11.06 9.46 -8.96
C ASN A 269 -12.27 10.37 -8.66
N SER A 270 -13.29 9.79 -8.02
CA SER A 270 -14.56 10.43 -7.68
C SER A 270 -14.47 11.61 -6.71
N ASN A 271 -13.31 11.86 -6.11
CA ASN A 271 -13.06 12.99 -5.20
C ASN A 271 -12.38 14.19 -5.89
N LEU A 272 -11.96 14.04 -7.15
CA LEU A 272 -11.36 15.14 -7.89
C LEU A 272 -12.40 16.21 -8.21
N LYS A 273 -11.95 17.46 -8.23
CA LYS A 273 -12.74 18.65 -8.54
C LYS A 273 -11.90 19.55 -9.45
N GLN A 274 -12.54 20.41 -10.23
CA GLN A 274 -11.88 21.48 -10.99
C GLN A 274 -10.69 21.00 -11.83
N GLU A 275 -9.57 21.71 -11.82
CA GLU A 275 -8.44 21.47 -12.71
C GLU A 275 -7.89 20.02 -12.64
N PRO A 276 -7.70 19.39 -11.46
CA PRO A 276 -7.33 17.97 -11.40
C PRO A 276 -8.33 17.01 -12.07
N LEU A 277 -9.63 17.29 -11.97
CA LEU A 277 -10.69 16.51 -12.64
C LEU A 277 -10.62 16.74 -14.15
N ALA A 278 -10.58 18.00 -14.57
CA ALA A 278 -10.46 18.41 -15.97
C ALA A 278 -9.22 17.83 -16.64
N HIS A 279 -8.08 17.92 -15.97
CA HIS A 279 -6.82 17.33 -16.40
C HIS A 279 -6.98 15.82 -16.62
N SER A 280 -7.51 15.09 -15.64
CA SER A 280 -7.65 13.64 -15.71
C SER A 280 -8.50 13.21 -16.92
N ILE A 281 -9.61 13.92 -17.17
CA ILE A 281 -10.47 13.66 -18.34
C ILE A 281 -9.73 13.99 -19.65
N ARG A 282 -9.11 15.17 -19.77
CA ARG A 282 -8.38 15.57 -21.00
C ARG A 282 -7.26 14.61 -21.36
N VAL A 283 -6.41 14.23 -20.41
CA VAL A 283 -5.24 13.36 -20.71
C VAL A 283 -5.62 11.92 -21.09
N SER A 284 -6.87 11.52 -20.85
CA SER A 284 -7.38 10.22 -21.32
C SER A 284 -7.78 10.21 -22.78
N ASN A 285 -8.00 11.38 -23.39
CA ASN A 285 -8.63 11.52 -24.70
C ASN A 285 -10.00 10.79 -24.79
N ALA A 286 -10.79 10.82 -23.72
CA ALA A 286 -12.11 10.20 -23.69
C ALA A 286 -13.09 10.85 -24.67
N LYS A 287 -13.79 10.02 -25.46
CA LYS A 287 -14.88 10.47 -26.35
C LYS A 287 -16.16 10.81 -25.59
N SER A 288 -16.32 10.23 -24.40
CA SER A 288 -17.48 10.44 -23.56
C SER A 288 -17.17 10.25 -22.09
N ILE A 289 -18.04 10.80 -21.27
CA ILE A 289 -17.98 10.75 -19.82
C ILE A 289 -19.27 10.07 -19.34
N ILE A 290 -19.12 9.03 -18.53
CA ILE A 290 -20.22 8.45 -17.76
C ILE A 290 -20.04 8.93 -16.31
N VAL A 291 -21.08 9.59 -15.78
CA VAL A 291 -21.05 10.20 -14.45
C VAL A 291 -22.21 9.70 -13.60
N SER A 292 -21.94 9.43 -12.32
CA SER A 292 -22.99 9.13 -11.35
C SER A 292 -23.79 10.40 -11.00
N PRO A 293 -25.11 10.31 -10.75
CA PRO A 293 -25.95 11.49 -10.47
C PRO A 293 -25.42 12.40 -9.34
N SER A 294 -24.84 11.82 -8.29
CA SER A 294 -24.24 12.53 -7.15
C SER A 294 -22.99 13.35 -7.51
N LEU A 295 -22.29 12.97 -8.58
CA LEU A 295 -21.05 13.63 -9.02
C LEU A 295 -21.27 14.63 -10.17
N LEU A 296 -22.45 14.58 -10.81
CA LEU A 296 -22.82 15.48 -11.90
C LEU A 296 -22.69 16.97 -11.53
N PRO A 297 -23.08 17.46 -10.34
CA PRO A 297 -22.87 18.86 -9.98
C PRO A 297 -21.39 19.27 -9.98
N THR A 298 -20.50 18.38 -9.55
CA THR A 298 -19.05 18.62 -9.54
C THR A 298 -18.52 18.74 -10.97
N LEU A 299 -18.95 17.84 -11.86
CA LEU A 299 -18.57 17.88 -13.27
C LEU A 299 -19.10 19.15 -13.97
N ASN A 300 -20.37 19.48 -13.77
CA ASN A 300 -20.98 20.68 -14.34
C ASN A 300 -20.27 21.95 -13.89
N LYS A 301 -19.83 22.02 -12.64
CA LYS A 301 -19.03 23.14 -12.14
C LYS A 301 -17.72 23.28 -12.94
N THR A 302 -17.00 22.17 -13.11
CA THR A 302 -15.74 22.15 -13.88
C THR A 302 -15.94 22.52 -15.36
N ILE A 303 -17.06 22.13 -15.98
CA ILE A 303 -17.43 22.55 -17.34
C ILE A 303 -17.76 24.05 -17.38
N SER A 304 -18.57 24.54 -16.44
CA SER A 304 -18.99 25.95 -16.39
C SER A 304 -17.85 26.93 -16.15
N GLU A 305 -16.77 26.48 -15.52
CA GLU A 305 -15.54 27.26 -15.31
C GLU A 305 -14.61 27.24 -16.54
N GLY A 306 -15.00 26.59 -17.64
CA GLY A 306 -14.23 26.52 -18.87
C GLY A 306 -12.99 25.63 -18.79
N LEU A 307 -12.88 24.77 -17.78
CA LEU A 307 -11.74 23.88 -17.59
C LEU A 307 -11.81 22.62 -18.47
N LEU A 308 -13.02 22.25 -18.90
CA LEU A 308 -13.30 21.17 -19.83
C LEU A 308 -14.06 21.69 -21.04
N GLU A 309 -13.61 21.30 -22.21
CA GLU A 309 -14.33 21.55 -23.45
C GLU A 309 -15.60 20.69 -23.51
N ASP A 310 -16.70 21.23 -24.04
CA ASP A 310 -17.99 20.54 -24.18
C ASP A 310 -18.01 19.54 -25.36
N THR A 311 -16.86 18.94 -25.65
CA THR A 311 -16.66 18.08 -26.83
C THR A 311 -16.95 16.60 -26.54
N ALA A 312 -16.93 16.19 -25.27
CA ALA A 312 -17.19 14.81 -24.87
C ALA A 312 -18.68 14.59 -24.65
N ARG A 313 -19.24 13.49 -25.19
CA ARG A 313 -20.64 13.13 -24.93
C ARG A 313 -20.83 12.79 -23.45
N LEU A 314 -21.83 13.38 -22.80
CA LEU A 314 -22.14 13.14 -21.40
C LEU A 314 -23.27 12.12 -21.23
N TYR A 315 -23.07 11.12 -20.38
CA TYR A 315 -24.09 10.17 -19.96
C TYR A 315 -24.21 10.18 -18.43
N THR A 316 -25.43 10.27 -17.92
CA THR A 316 -25.68 10.02 -16.49
C THR A 316 -26.11 8.57 -16.31
N SER A 317 -25.64 7.96 -15.22
CA SER A 317 -25.81 6.52 -15.03
C SER A 317 -27.29 6.10 -14.85
N ASP A 318 -28.10 6.95 -14.22
CA ASP A 318 -29.55 6.80 -14.08
C ASP A 318 -30.34 6.94 -15.40
N ALA A 319 -29.84 7.73 -16.35
CA ALA A 319 -30.41 7.84 -17.68
C ALA A 319 -30.08 6.58 -18.49
N LEU A 320 -28.84 6.09 -18.39
CA LEU A 320 -28.42 4.85 -19.03
C LEU A 320 -29.26 3.65 -18.55
N GLU A 321 -29.49 3.49 -17.23
CA GLU A 321 -30.29 2.39 -16.67
C GLU A 321 -31.70 2.30 -17.30
N ARG A 322 -32.26 3.43 -17.78
CA ARG A 322 -33.57 3.49 -18.45
C ARG A 322 -33.53 3.21 -19.95
N GLU A 323 -32.39 3.40 -20.59
CA GLU A 323 -32.24 3.24 -22.06
C GLU A 323 -31.70 1.87 -22.47
N ILE A 324 -30.98 1.19 -21.57
CA ILE A 324 -30.41 -0.13 -21.85
C ILE A 324 -31.48 -1.24 -21.75
N SER A 325 -31.51 -2.16 -22.71
CA SER A 325 -32.53 -3.22 -22.74
C SER A 325 -32.03 -4.55 -23.28
N ASP A 326 -31.22 -4.55 -24.35
CA ASP A 326 -30.70 -5.75 -25.00
C ASP A 326 -29.61 -6.45 -24.16
N ALA A 327 -29.99 -7.55 -23.51
CA ALA A 327 -29.11 -8.36 -22.67
C ALA A 327 -28.33 -9.45 -23.43
N SER A 328 -28.49 -9.55 -24.76
CA SER A 328 -27.82 -10.59 -25.56
C SER A 328 -26.30 -10.48 -25.50
N GLU A 329 -25.60 -11.61 -25.53
CA GLU A 329 -24.13 -11.61 -25.54
C GLU A 329 -23.62 -10.91 -26.82
N PRO A 330 -22.88 -9.78 -26.71
CA PRO A 330 -22.42 -9.05 -27.88
C PRO A 330 -21.48 -9.93 -28.72
N ALA A 331 -21.60 -9.84 -30.04
CA ALA A 331 -20.68 -10.53 -30.94
C ALA A 331 -19.22 -10.15 -30.65
N GLU A 332 -18.34 -11.15 -30.71
CA GLU A 332 -16.89 -11.01 -30.48
C GLU A 332 -16.29 -9.88 -31.29
N THR A 333 -15.44 -9.08 -30.64
CA THR A 333 -14.77 -7.95 -31.28
C THR A 333 -13.51 -8.44 -32.01
N PRO A 334 -13.40 -8.29 -33.34
CA PRO A 334 -12.24 -8.75 -34.08
C PRO A 334 -10.94 -8.11 -33.59
N GLY A 335 -9.91 -8.93 -33.35
CA GLY A 335 -8.60 -8.48 -32.91
C GLY A 335 -8.53 -7.96 -31.47
N LEU A 336 -9.60 -8.13 -30.67
CA LEU A 336 -9.54 -7.92 -29.23
C LEU A 336 -8.89 -9.15 -28.58
N ASP A 337 -7.82 -8.93 -27.82
CA ASP A 337 -7.02 -10.01 -27.25
C ASP A 337 -6.41 -9.63 -25.89
N PHE A 338 -5.58 -10.52 -25.35
CA PHE A 338 -4.99 -10.35 -24.03
C PHE A 338 -3.96 -9.20 -23.95
N HIS A 339 -3.45 -8.74 -25.10
CA HIS A 339 -2.47 -7.65 -25.22
C HIS A 339 -3.11 -6.28 -25.46
N SER A 340 -4.41 -6.26 -25.75
CA SER A 340 -5.20 -5.04 -25.92
C SER A 340 -5.30 -4.24 -24.62
N VAL A 341 -5.43 -2.92 -24.73
CA VAL A 341 -5.61 -2.02 -23.58
C VAL A 341 -7.02 -2.20 -23.01
N LEU A 342 -7.12 -2.32 -21.69
CA LEU A 342 -8.37 -2.57 -20.98
C LEU A 342 -8.87 -1.31 -20.27
N CYS A 343 -7.99 -0.64 -19.53
CA CYS A 343 -8.35 0.56 -18.78
C CYS A 343 -7.15 1.46 -18.48
N TYR A 344 -7.44 2.69 -18.08
CA TYR A 344 -6.49 3.63 -17.50
C TYR A 344 -6.78 3.80 -16.01
N ILE A 345 -5.74 3.68 -15.19
CA ILE A 345 -5.79 3.93 -13.75
C ILE A 345 -4.83 5.08 -13.44
N TYR A 346 -5.31 6.08 -12.73
CA TYR A 346 -4.52 7.28 -12.46
C TYR A 346 -3.64 7.12 -11.23
N THR A 347 -2.38 7.50 -11.36
CA THR A 347 -1.40 7.56 -10.27
C THR A 347 -1.09 9.01 -9.92
N SER A 348 -0.79 9.30 -8.66
CA SER A 348 -0.31 10.62 -8.24
C SER A 348 1.00 10.96 -8.96
N GLY A 349 0.97 12.02 -9.78
CA GLY A 349 2.16 12.53 -10.47
C GLY A 349 3.04 13.37 -9.53
N THR A 350 4.35 13.40 -9.81
CA THR A 350 5.32 14.27 -9.10
C THR A 350 5.00 15.76 -9.24
N THR A 351 4.25 16.14 -10.27
CA THR A 351 3.78 17.51 -10.53
C THR A 351 2.47 17.86 -9.81
N GLY A 352 1.91 16.93 -9.02
CA GLY A 352 0.63 17.08 -8.33
C GLY A 352 -0.59 16.65 -9.15
N ASN A 353 -0.48 16.59 -10.48
CA ASN A 353 -1.57 16.17 -11.36
C ASN A 353 -1.59 14.64 -11.60
N PRO A 354 -2.77 13.99 -11.66
CA PRO A 354 -2.87 12.55 -11.88
C PRO A 354 -2.41 12.11 -13.28
N LYS A 355 -1.65 11.01 -13.37
CA LYS A 355 -1.13 10.45 -14.63
C LYS A 355 -1.79 9.10 -14.96
N PRO A 356 -2.32 8.90 -16.18
CA PRO A 356 -2.94 7.62 -16.56
C PRO A 356 -1.87 6.54 -16.80
N ALA A 357 -1.88 5.50 -15.97
CA ALA A 357 -1.14 4.26 -16.21
C ALA A 357 -1.95 3.33 -17.12
N VAL A 358 -1.29 2.76 -18.13
CA VAL A 358 -1.94 1.89 -19.12
C VAL A 358 -2.04 0.46 -18.59
N ILE A 359 -3.26 -0.05 -18.44
CA ILE A 359 -3.50 -1.43 -17.99
C ILE A 359 -4.08 -2.24 -19.15
N LYS A 360 -3.33 -3.27 -19.57
CA LYS A 360 -3.77 -4.27 -20.57
C LYS A 360 -4.47 -5.45 -19.90
N HIS A 361 -5.24 -6.23 -20.66
CA HIS A 361 -5.94 -7.40 -20.13
C HIS A 361 -5.01 -8.39 -19.42
N PHE A 362 -3.84 -8.69 -19.98
CA PHE A 362 -2.89 -9.61 -19.34
C PHE A 362 -2.36 -9.10 -18.01
N ARG A 363 -2.14 -7.78 -17.90
CA ARG A 363 -1.62 -7.14 -16.68
C ARG A 363 -2.67 -7.19 -15.58
N TYR A 364 -3.92 -6.89 -15.91
CA TYR A 364 -5.04 -7.03 -14.98
C TYR A 364 -5.15 -8.47 -14.47
N PHE A 365 -5.15 -9.44 -15.38
CA PHE A 365 -5.23 -10.87 -15.03
C PHE A 365 -4.06 -11.31 -14.16
N TRP A 366 -2.84 -10.85 -14.46
CA TRP A 366 -1.65 -11.16 -13.67
C TRP A 366 -1.76 -10.63 -12.24
N ILE A 367 -2.12 -9.36 -12.05
CA ILE A 367 -2.23 -8.76 -10.72
C ILE A 367 -3.30 -9.49 -9.90
N ALA A 368 -4.51 -9.64 -10.45
CA ALA A 368 -5.62 -10.28 -9.77
C ALA A 368 -5.36 -11.78 -9.52
N GLY A 369 -5.03 -12.55 -10.56
CA GLY A 369 -4.79 -13.99 -10.46
C GLY A 369 -3.54 -14.34 -9.65
N GLY A 370 -2.49 -13.52 -9.73
CA GLY A 370 -1.25 -13.65 -8.96
C GLY A 370 -1.51 -13.50 -7.46
N ALA A 371 -2.15 -12.41 -7.05
CA ALA A 371 -2.55 -12.20 -5.66
C ALA A 371 -3.49 -13.32 -5.17
N GLY A 372 -4.48 -13.69 -5.99
CA GLY A 372 -5.42 -14.75 -5.66
C GLY A 372 -4.77 -16.13 -5.48
N LYS A 373 -3.66 -16.42 -6.16
CA LYS A 373 -2.86 -17.63 -5.91
C LYS A 373 -1.95 -17.50 -4.70
N ALA A 374 -1.28 -16.36 -4.55
CA ALA A 374 -0.33 -16.14 -3.47
C ALA A 374 -0.99 -16.23 -2.08
N PHE A 375 -2.19 -15.67 -1.94
CA PHE A 375 -2.91 -15.64 -0.66
C PHE A 375 -4.00 -16.71 -0.55
N GLY A 376 -4.14 -17.56 -1.57
CA GLY A 376 -5.15 -18.62 -1.56
C GLY A 376 -6.58 -18.08 -1.52
N ILE A 377 -6.94 -17.15 -2.40
CA ILE A 377 -8.32 -16.70 -2.61
C ILE A 377 -9.01 -17.70 -3.54
N TYR A 378 -10.11 -18.29 -3.11
CA TYR A 378 -10.82 -19.35 -3.82
C TYR A 378 -12.14 -18.86 -4.36
N LYS A 379 -12.67 -19.58 -5.36
CA LYS A 379 -13.98 -19.27 -5.94
C LYS A 379 -15.10 -19.25 -4.91
N THR A 380 -14.99 -19.99 -3.81
CA THR A 380 -16.00 -20.00 -2.73
C THR A 380 -15.96 -18.77 -1.83
N ASP A 381 -14.97 -17.89 -1.96
CA ASP A 381 -14.85 -16.71 -1.13
C ASP A 381 -15.82 -15.58 -1.52
N SER A 382 -16.23 -14.83 -0.50
CA SER A 382 -16.98 -13.59 -0.60
C SER A 382 -16.09 -12.44 -0.16
N LEU A 383 -15.77 -11.54 -1.09
CA LEU A 383 -14.87 -10.42 -0.91
C LEU A 383 -15.63 -9.16 -0.52
N TYR A 384 -15.28 -8.57 0.61
CA TYR A 384 -15.76 -7.24 0.96
C TYR A 384 -14.93 -6.17 0.23
N VAL A 385 -15.59 -5.40 -0.63
CA VAL A 385 -14.98 -4.37 -1.50
C VAL A 385 -15.50 -3.00 -1.08
N MET A 386 -14.70 -2.30 -0.27
CA MET A 386 -15.00 -0.95 0.22
C MET A 386 -14.01 0.12 -0.24
N MET A 387 -12.84 -0.29 -0.75
CA MET A 387 -11.86 0.63 -1.31
C MET A 387 -12.32 1.15 -2.67
N PRO A 388 -11.83 2.31 -3.14
CA PRO A 388 -12.32 2.89 -4.38
C PRO A 388 -11.99 2.04 -5.62
N MET A 389 -13.02 1.70 -6.40
CA MET A 389 -12.93 0.84 -7.58
C MET A 389 -12.18 1.49 -8.74
N TYR A 390 -12.07 2.82 -8.76
CA TYR A 390 -11.20 3.51 -9.73
C TYR A 390 -9.70 3.29 -9.46
N HIS A 391 -9.33 2.73 -8.30
CA HIS A 391 -7.95 2.40 -7.94
C HIS A 391 -7.68 0.90 -8.08
N SER A 392 -6.43 0.52 -8.34
CA SER A 392 -6.02 -0.88 -8.50
C SER A 392 -6.33 -1.76 -7.27
N ALA A 393 -6.34 -1.15 -6.08
CA ALA A 393 -6.69 -1.75 -4.79
C ALA A 393 -8.06 -2.46 -4.79
N ALA A 394 -9.14 -1.80 -5.22
CA ALA A 394 -10.45 -2.45 -5.34
C ALA A 394 -10.74 -2.90 -6.77
N GLY A 395 -10.44 -2.07 -7.78
CA GLY A 395 -10.80 -2.34 -9.16
C GLY A 395 -10.07 -3.53 -9.78
N ILE A 396 -8.83 -3.82 -9.35
CA ILE A 396 -8.07 -4.99 -9.80
C ILE A 396 -7.96 -6.05 -8.71
N LEU A 397 -7.44 -5.71 -7.53
CA LEU A 397 -7.20 -6.72 -6.49
C LEU A 397 -8.49 -7.25 -5.86
N GLY A 398 -9.54 -6.42 -5.74
CA GLY A 398 -10.87 -6.83 -5.26
C GLY A 398 -11.73 -7.44 -6.38
N ILE A 399 -12.27 -6.59 -7.26
CA ILE A 399 -13.17 -6.97 -8.36
C ILE A 399 -12.51 -7.96 -9.32
N GLY A 400 -11.19 -7.91 -9.50
CA GLY A 400 -10.51 -8.87 -10.36
C GLY A 400 -10.55 -10.29 -9.83
N GLN A 401 -10.80 -10.54 -8.54
CA GLN A 401 -11.05 -11.90 -8.05
C GLN A 401 -12.41 -12.43 -8.52
N VAL A 402 -13.41 -11.56 -8.69
CA VAL A 402 -14.69 -11.95 -9.29
C VAL A 402 -14.47 -12.37 -10.75
N VAL A 403 -13.76 -11.54 -11.50
CA VAL A 403 -13.52 -11.73 -12.95
C VAL A 403 -12.61 -12.92 -13.25
N VAL A 404 -11.51 -13.08 -12.50
CA VAL A 404 -10.48 -14.10 -12.78
C VAL A 404 -10.70 -15.40 -12.03
N ARG A 405 -11.36 -15.36 -10.86
CA ARG A 405 -11.50 -16.52 -9.97
C ARG A 405 -12.95 -16.91 -9.69
N GLY A 406 -13.94 -16.14 -10.16
CA GLY A 406 -15.35 -16.43 -9.93
C GLY A 406 -15.77 -16.26 -8.47
N CYS A 407 -15.10 -15.40 -7.69
CA CYS A 407 -15.51 -15.07 -6.31
C CYS A 407 -16.81 -14.23 -6.29
N THR A 408 -17.41 -14.02 -5.13
CA THR A 408 -18.51 -13.05 -4.94
C THR A 408 -17.96 -11.72 -4.42
N ALA A 409 -18.41 -10.58 -4.95
CA ALA A 409 -18.09 -9.26 -4.39
C ALA A 409 -19.27 -8.69 -3.59
N VAL A 410 -19.00 -8.29 -2.35
CA VAL A 410 -19.90 -7.49 -1.51
C VAL A 410 -19.39 -6.06 -1.54
N ILE A 411 -20.05 -5.21 -2.31
CA ILE A 411 -19.60 -3.86 -2.63
C ILE A 411 -20.26 -2.87 -1.69
N ARG A 412 -19.44 -2.03 -1.06
CA ARG A 412 -19.87 -0.85 -0.32
C ARG A 412 -19.48 0.41 -1.08
N LYS A 413 -20.42 1.36 -1.19
CA LYS A 413 -20.23 2.63 -1.90
C LYS A 413 -19.07 3.45 -1.34
N LYS A 414 -18.94 3.49 -0.01
CA LYS A 414 -17.85 4.19 0.70
C LYS A 414 -17.46 3.46 1.98
N PHE A 415 -16.16 3.47 2.29
CA PHE A 415 -15.65 2.96 3.57
C PHE A 415 -16.38 3.57 4.77
N SER A 416 -16.71 2.71 5.75
CA SER A 416 -17.30 3.09 7.02
C SER A 416 -16.71 2.21 8.13
N ALA A 417 -15.88 2.81 8.99
CA ALA A 417 -15.23 2.07 10.08
C ALA A 417 -16.24 1.41 11.03
N SER A 418 -17.34 2.12 11.37
CA SER A 418 -18.39 1.61 12.25
C SER A 418 -19.18 0.44 11.67
N ASN A 419 -19.37 0.40 10.36
CA ASN A 419 -20.14 -0.66 9.69
C ASN A 419 -19.28 -1.80 9.15
N PHE A 420 -17.96 -1.64 9.04
CA PHE A 420 -17.07 -2.62 8.40
C PHE A 420 -17.30 -4.05 8.89
N TRP A 421 -17.24 -4.26 10.20
CA TRP A 421 -17.40 -5.60 10.79
C TRP A 421 -18.83 -6.11 10.74
N LYS A 422 -19.81 -5.20 10.85
CA LYS A 422 -21.24 -5.52 10.72
C LYS A 422 -21.53 -6.03 9.30
N ASP A 423 -21.10 -5.30 8.27
CA ASP A 423 -21.28 -5.70 6.88
C ASP A 423 -20.59 -7.06 6.61
N CYS A 424 -19.37 -7.24 7.12
CA CYS A 424 -18.63 -8.49 6.95
C CYS A 424 -19.37 -9.68 7.60
N ALA A 425 -20.01 -9.47 8.75
CA ALA A 425 -20.81 -10.50 9.42
C ALA A 425 -22.13 -10.77 8.69
N ASP A 426 -22.90 -9.72 8.39
CA ASP A 426 -24.23 -9.82 7.75
C ASP A 426 -24.17 -10.49 6.38
N HIS A 427 -23.12 -10.17 5.61
CA HIS A 427 -22.90 -10.72 4.27
C HIS A 427 -21.96 -11.94 4.25
N LYS A 428 -21.55 -12.45 5.42
CA LYS A 428 -20.68 -13.63 5.58
C LYS A 428 -19.40 -13.52 4.74
N CYS A 429 -18.79 -12.34 4.70
CA CYS A 429 -17.57 -12.09 3.95
C CYS A 429 -16.42 -12.93 4.53
N THR A 430 -15.60 -13.51 3.66
CA THR A 430 -14.46 -14.36 4.04
C THR A 430 -13.12 -13.70 3.74
N VAL A 431 -13.09 -12.74 2.82
CA VAL A 431 -11.88 -12.03 2.42
C VAL A 431 -12.18 -10.53 2.37
N SER A 432 -11.22 -9.69 2.75
CA SER A 432 -11.33 -8.23 2.58
C SER A 432 -10.00 -7.65 2.11
N GLN A 433 -10.08 -6.65 1.23
CA GLN A 433 -8.90 -5.91 0.79
C GLN A 433 -8.67 -4.70 1.70
N TYR A 434 -7.41 -4.37 2.03
CA TYR A 434 -7.08 -3.23 2.86
C TYR A 434 -5.96 -2.35 2.29
N ILE A 435 -5.89 -1.13 2.81
CA ILE A 435 -4.66 -0.35 2.90
C ILE A 435 -4.38 -0.12 4.38
N GLY A 436 -3.11 0.06 4.78
CA GLY A 436 -2.72 0.15 6.19
C GLY A 436 -3.55 1.14 7.02
N GLU A 437 -3.89 2.26 6.41
CA GLU A 437 -4.71 3.31 7.05
C GLU A 437 -6.10 2.82 7.47
N ILE A 438 -6.69 1.92 6.68
CA ILE A 438 -7.98 1.31 7.03
C ILE A 438 -7.84 0.43 8.27
N CYS A 439 -6.77 -0.37 8.35
CA CYS A 439 -6.52 -1.18 9.53
C CYS A 439 -6.35 -0.31 10.78
N ARG A 440 -5.67 0.83 10.64
CA ARG A 440 -5.52 1.82 11.71
C ARG A 440 -6.87 2.44 12.10
N TYR A 441 -7.70 2.84 11.14
CA TYR A 441 -9.06 3.34 11.40
C TYR A 441 -9.94 2.34 12.13
N LEU A 442 -9.88 1.07 11.72
CA LEU A 442 -10.62 0.01 12.38
C LEU A 442 -10.13 -0.18 13.82
N LEU A 443 -8.81 -0.18 14.03
CA LEU A 443 -8.21 -0.30 15.37
C LEU A 443 -8.52 0.91 16.27
N ALA A 444 -8.59 2.12 15.71
CA ALA A 444 -8.97 3.32 16.46
C ALA A 444 -10.48 3.43 16.69
N SER A 445 -11.30 2.71 15.92
CA SER A 445 -12.76 2.77 16.05
C SER A 445 -13.27 2.20 17.37
N LYS A 446 -14.42 2.72 17.83
CA LYS A 446 -15.09 2.22 19.03
C LYS A 446 -15.41 0.73 18.89
N SER A 447 -15.27 0.01 20.00
CA SER A 447 -15.58 -1.42 20.05
C SER A 447 -17.00 -1.70 19.53
N ASN A 448 -17.10 -2.65 18.61
CA ASN A 448 -18.34 -3.09 17.99
C ASN A 448 -18.59 -4.58 18.30
N PRO A 449 -19.82 -5.00 18.68
CA PRO A 449 -20.17 -6.41 18.89
C PRO A 449 -19.84 -7.37 17.73
N HIS A 450 -19.76 -6.86 16.49
CA HIS A 450 -19.51 -7.65 15.29
C HIS A 450 -18.03 -7.91 15.01
N GLU A 451 -17.10 -7.34 15.80
CA GLU A 451 -15.64 -7.41 15.59
C GLU A 451 -15.07 -8.83 15.53
N ARG A 452 -15.81 -9.84 16.02
CA ARG A 452 -15.44 -11.25 15.93
C ARG A 452 -16.55 -12.15 15.38
N LEU A 453 -17.67 -11.58 14.96
CA LEU A 453 -18.80 -12.35 14.39
C LEU A 453 -18.66 -12.56 12.87
N HIS A 454 -17.68 -11.91 12.24
CA HIS A 454 -17.40 -12.04 10.82
C HIS A 454 -16.70 -13.37 10.47
N ASN A 455 -16.74 -13.75 9.19
CA ASN A 455 -16.06 -14.94 8.67
C ASN A 455 -14.72 -14.65 7.99
N ILE A 456 -14.20 -13.42 8.12
CA ILE A 456 -12.96 -13.00 7.48
C ILE A 456 -11.80 -13.90 7.94
N ARG A 457 -11.29 -14.71 7.01
CA ARG A 457 -10.12 -15.56 7.20
C ARG A 457 -8.84 -14.90 6.69
N LEU A 458 -8.97 -14.00 5.73
CA LEU A 458 -7.88 -13.32 5.04
C LEU A 458 -8.21 -11.84 4.87
N MET A 459 -7.32 -10.98 5.34
CA MET A 459 -7.24 -9.60 4.86
C MET A 459 -5.97 -9.46 4.04
N PHE A 460 -6.04 -8.84 2.86
CA PHE A 460 -4.85 -8.67 2.02
C PHE A 460 -4.77 -7.27 1.43
N GLY A 461 -3.56 -6.75 1.24
CA GLY A 461 -3.41 -5.34 0.96
C GLY A 461 -1.99 -4.84 1.05
N ASN A 462 -1.86 -3.54 1.26
CA ASN A 462 -0.57 -2.85 1.30
C ASN A 462 -0.50 -1.92 2.51
N GLY A 463 0.69 -1.87 3.11
CA GLY A 463 1.08 -0.89 4.13
C GLY A 463 0.59 -1.19 5.54
N LEU A 464 0.30 -2.45 5.92
CA LEU A 464 0.01 -2.73 7.32
C LEU A 464 1.29 -2.59 8.15
N ARG A 465 1.33 -1.54 8.97
CA ARG A 465 2.51 -1.21 9.78
C ARG A 465 2.73 -2.25 10.88
N GLY A 466 4.00 -2.60 11.11
CA GLY A 466 4.38 -3.65 12.07
C GLY A 466 3.97 -3.33 13.50
N GLU A 467 3.89 -2.04 13.85
CA GLU A 467 3.56 -1.54 15.18
C GLU A 467 2.10 -1.83 15.56
N ILE A 468 1.17 -1.80 14.61
CA ILE A 468 -0.27 -2.01 14.86
C ILE A 468 -0.74 -3.41 14.47
N TRP A 469 0.06 -4.17 13.73
CA TRP A 469 -0.34 -5.46 13.17
C TRP A 469 -0.72 -6.48 14.26
N PRO A 470 0.09 -6.72 15.32
CA PRO A 470 -0.28 -7.68 16.35
C PRO A 470 -1.60 -7.33 17.04
N ASP A 471 -1.81 -6.07 17.38
CA ASP A 471 -3.04 -5.59 18.02
C ASP A 471 -4.25 -5.73 17.12
N PHE A 472 -4.09 -5.44 15.83
CA PHE A 472 -5.12 -5.62 14.82
C PHE A 472 -5.56 -7.09 14.71
N VAL A 473 -4.60 -8.01 14.53
CA VAL A 473 -4.87 -9.45 14.46
C VAL A 473 -5.48 -9.96 15.76
N ASN A 474 -4.94 -9.54 16.90
CA ASN A 474 -5.43 -9.95 18.21
C ASN A 474 -6.86 -9.49 18.44
N ARG A 475 -7.20 -8.22 18.17
CA ARG A 475 -8.54 -7.66 18.41
C ARG A 475 -9.62 -8.30 17.53
N PHE A 476 -9.36 -8.39 16.23
CA PHE A 476 -10.38 -8.82 15.25
C PHE A 476 -10.31 -10.32 14.93
N GLY A 477 -9.30 -11.05 15.42
CA GLY A 477 -9.19 -12.49 15.22
C GLY A 477 -8.92 -12.90 13.77
N ILE A 478 -8.21 -12.06 13.01
CA ILE A 478 -7.89 -12.31 11.60
C ILE A 478 -6.76 -13.34 11.50
N LYS A 479 -7.04 -14.49 10.88
CA LYS A 479 -6.09 -15.61 10.80
C LYS A 479 -4.93 -15.37 9.84
N GLN A 480 -5.21 -14.64 8.75
CA GLN A 480 -4.23 -14.38 7.70
C GLN A 480 -4.24 -12.92 7.26
N ILE A 481 -3.07 -12.30 7.27
CA ILE A 481 -2.76 -11.03 6.64
C ILE A 481 -1.81 -11.29 5.47
N GLY A 482 -2.28 -10.99 4.26
CA GLY A 482 -1.48 -11.04 3.04
C GLY A 482 -0.98 -9.66 2.66
N GLU A 483 0.30 -9.37 2.88
CA GLU A 483 0.89 -8.09 2.47
C GLU A 483 1.45 -8.24 1.05
N LEU A 484 1.09 -7.31 0.17
CA LEU A 484 1.66 -7.17 -1.16
C LEU A 484 2.42 -5.85 -1.27
N TYR A 485 3.45 -5.84 -2.11
CA TYR A 485 4.14 -4.63 -2.50
C TYR A 485 4.22 -4.58 -4.02
N GLY A 486 3.96 -3.40 -4.57
CA GLY A 486 4.00 -3.11 -5.99
C GLY A 486 3.37 -1.76 -6.30
N SER A 487 3.54 -1.29 -7.54
CA SER A 487 2.89 -0.09 -8.05
C SER A 487 2.02 -0.40 -9.26
N THR A 488 1.05 0.47 -9.54
CA THR A 488 0.08 0.29 -10.64
C THR A 488 0.77 0.18 -12.00
N GLU A 489 1.87 0.92 -12.19
CA GLU A 489 2.68 0.99 -13.41
C GLU A 489 3.84 -0.03 -13.45
N GLY A 490 4.37 -0.43 -12.30
CA GLY A 490 5.64 -1.14 -12.18
C GLY A 490 5.58 -2.65 -12.40
N ASN A 491 6.73 -3.27 -12.67
CA ASN A 491 6.89 -4.73 -12.72
C ASN A 491 7.52 -5.32 -11.44
N SER A 492 7.76 -4.48 -10.42
CA SER A 492 8.38 -4.87 -9.15
C SER A 492 7.35 -5.31 -8.12
N ASN A 493 6.97 -6.58 -8.13
CA ASN A 493 6.00 -7.13 -7.18
C ASN A 493 6.63 -8.17 -6.26
N ILE A 494 6.37 -8.05 -4.96
CA ILE A 494 6.69 -9.03 -3.93
C ILE A 494 5.49 -9.24 -3.02
N VAL A 495 5.47 -10.38 -2.33
CA VAL A 495 4.37 -10.76 -1.43
C VAL A 495 4.91 -11.37 -0.16
N ASN A 496 4.26 -11.06 0.95
CA ASN A 496 4.41 -11.74 2.23
C ASN A 496 3.29 -12.77 2.36
N ILE A 497 3.66 -14.04 2.22
CA ILE A 497 2.71 -15.16 2.13
C ILE A 497 2.61 -15.97 3.44
N ASP A 498 3.44 -15.66 4.42
CA ASP A 498 3.58 -16.41 5.67
C ASP A 498 3.25 -15.57 6.92
N ASN A 499 2.63 -14.40 6.75
CA ASN A 499 2.18 -13.50 7.84
C ASN A 499 3.31 -12.90 8.65
N HIS A 500 4.49 -12.72 8.06
CA HIS A 500 5.60 -12.14 8.79
C HIS A 500 5.33 -10.67 9.12
N VAL A 501 5.20 -10.33 10.40
CA VAL A 501 4.79 -8.98 10.84
C VAL A 501 5.72 -7.91 10.28
N GLY A 502 5.13 -6.87 9.67
CA GLY A 502 5.85 -5.71 9.15
C GLY A 502 6.69 -5.96 7.89
N ALA A 503 6.72 -7.19 7.36
CA ALA A 503 7.35 -7.46 6.07
C ALA A 503 6.36 -7.24 4.92
N CYS A 504 6.81 -6.63 3.83
CA CYS A 504 6.04 -6.45 2.60
C CYS A 504 6.31 -7.53 1.55
N GLY A 505 7.33 -8.35 1.78
CA GLY A 505 7.63 -9.54 1.01
C GLY A 505 8.96 -10.14 1.43
N PHE A 506 9.56 -10.97 0.58
CA PHE A 506 10.86 -11.57 0.86
C PHE A 506 11.65 -11.89 -0.41
N PHE A 507 12.97 -11.95 -0.26
CA PHE A 507 13.89 -12.57 -1.21
C PHE A 507 14.57 -13.77 -0.55
N PRO A 508 14.69 -14.90 -1.26
CA PRO A 508 15.52 -15.99 -0.78
C PRO A 508 16.97 -15.52 -0.62
N ILE A 509 17.59 -15.95 0.47
CA ILE A 509 18.95 -15.55 0.84
C ILE A 509 20.04 -16.37 0.12
N TYR A 510 19.66 -17.28 -0.79
CA TYR A 510 20.60 -18.17 -1.47
C TYR A 510 21.26 -17.48 -2.66
N PRO A 511 22.59 -17.28 -2.66
CA PRO A 511 23.29 -16.48 -3.67
C PRO A 511 23.08 -16.95 -5.12
N TYR A 512 22.96 -18.26 -5.32
CA TYR A 512 22.91 -18.87 -6.66
C TYR A 512 21.52 -18.85 -7.31
N ILE A 513 20.45 -18.55 -6.55
CA ILE A 513 19.09 -18.52 -7.11
C ILE A 513 18.54 -17.11 -7.27
N THR A 514 19.24 -16.09 -6.75
CA THR A 514 18.85 -14.68 -6.86
C THR A 514 18.58 -14.29 -8.32
N ALA A 515 19.39 -14.81 -9.27
CA ALA A 515 19.23 -14.59 -10.70
C ALA A 515 17.83 -14.98 -11.26
N LEU A 516 17.12 -15.92 -10.62
CA LEU A 516 15.80 -16.40 -11.05
C LEU A 516 14.65 -15.42 -10.72
N TYR A 517 14.88 -14.52 -9.78
CA TYR A 517 13.89 -13.53 -9.37
C TYR A 517 13.95 -12.31 -10.29
N PRO A 518 12.82 -11.70 -10.63
CA PRO A 518 12.77 -10.56 -11.54
C PRO A 518 13.02 -9.20 -10.88
N VAL A 519 13.15 -9.17 -9.57
CA VAL A 519 13.26 -7.96 -8.75
C VAL A 519 14.56 -7.96 -7.95
N ARG A 520 15.13 -6.78 -7.70
CA ARG A 520 16.40 -6.59 -7.00
C ARG A 520 16.31 -5.38 -6.08
N LEU A 521 17.20 -5.34 -5.09
CA LEU A 521 17.53 -4.11 -4.38
C LEU A 521 18.89 -3.59 -4.87
N LEU A 522 18.95 -2.31 -5.24
CA LEU A 522 20.18 -1.61 -5.57
C LEU A 522 20.61 -0.73 -4.41
N LYS A 523 21.90 -0.74 -4.07
CA LYS A 523 22.41 0.13 -3.00
C LYS A 523 22.21 1.59 -3.40
N VAL A 524 21.74 2.35 -2.43
CA VAL A 524 21.56 3.80 -2.53
C VAL A 524 22.49 4.46 -1.55
N ASP A 525 23.15 5.52 -2.00
CA ASP A 525 23.94 6.36 -1.12
C ASP A 525 23.02 7.11 -0.15
N PRO A 526 23.19 6.97 1.17
CA PRO A 526 22.27 7.57 2.15
C PRO A 526 22.23 9.10 2.12
N GLU A 527 23.29 9.76 1.63
CA GLU A 527 23.38 11.23 1.64
C GLU A 527 22.79 11.86 0.38
N SER A 528 23.18 11.35 -0.79
CA SER A 528 22.75 11.87 -2.10
C SER A 528 21.45 11.23 -2.60
N GLY A 529 21.09 10.06 -2.10
CA GLY A 529 19.97 9.27 -2.60
C GLY A 529 20.24 8.68 -3.99
N GLU A 530 21.47 8.71 -4.50
CA GLU A 530 21.82 8.15 -5.81
C GLU A 530 22.16 6.66 -5.75
N ILE A 531 22.01 5.96 -6.88
CA ILE A 531 22.38 4.55 -6.98
C ILE A 531 23.90 4.43 -6.93
N VAL A 532 24.40 3.62 -5.99
CA VAL A 532 25.84 3.35 -5.87
C VAL A 532 26.28 2.44 -7.02
N ARG A 533 27.35 2.83 -7.72
CA ARG A 533 27.92 2.09 -8.84
C ARG A 533 29.35 1.62 -8.54
N ASP A 534 29.74 0.51 -9.15
CA ASP A 534 31.10 -0.03 -9.08
C ASP A 534 32.06 0.68 -10.04
N SER A 535 33.33 0.26 -10.05
CA SER A 535 34.36 0.84 -10.93
C SER A 535 34.12 0.61 -12.43
N ASN A 536 33.22 -0.30 -12.81
CA ASN A 536 32.80 -0.53 -14.19
C ASN A 536 31.57 0.31 -14.57
N GLY A 537 31.05 1.10 -13.63
CA GLY A 537 29.84 1.90 -13.82
C GLY A 537 28.54 1.10 -13.73
N LEU A 538 28.56 -0.13 -13.22
CA LEU A 538 27.36 -0.97 -12.99
C LEU A 538 26.81 -0.74 -11.59
N ALA A 539 25.51 -0.96 -11.37
CA ALA A 539 24.89 -0.74 -10.06
C ALA A 539 25.25 -1.85 -9.06
N ILE A 540 25.51 -1.48 -7.81
CA ILE A 540 25.81 -2.43 -6.74
C ILE A 540 24.49 -2.99 -6.17
N THR A 541 24.31 -4.32 -6.20
CA THR A 541 23.15 -4.98 -5.60
C THR A 541 23.32 -5.15 -4.09
N CYS A 542 22.23 -4.98 -3.33
CA CYS A 542 22.19 -5.25 -1.89
C CYS A 542 22.37 -6.74 -1.57
N ARG A 543 22.75 -7.01 -0.32
CA ARG A 543 22.77 -8.33 0.33
C ARG A 543 21.86 -8.32 1.57
N PRO A 544 21.52 -9.48 2.16
CA PRO A 544 20.85 -9.51 3.46
C PRO A 544 21.63 -8.68 4.50
N GLY A 545 20.94 -7.76 5.17
CA GLY A 545 21.46 -6.74 6.08
C GLY A 545 21.60 -5.34 5.45
N ASP A 546 21.47 -5.20 4.13
CA ASP A 546 21.56 -3.91 3.45
C ASP A 546 20.17 -3.28 3.23
N THR A 547 20.17 -1.96 3.04
CA THR A 547 19.02 -1.17 2.56
C THR A 547 19.29 -0.72 1.12
N GLY A 548 18.24 -0.65 0.28
CA GLY A 548 18.38 -0.19 -1.09
C GLY A 548 17.06 0.04 -1.82
N GLU A 549 17.15 0.59 -3.03
CA GLU A 549 15.99 0.87 -3.88
C GLU A 549 15.49 -0.42 -4.54
N MET A 550 14.18 -0.66 -4.46
CA MET A 550 13.54 -1.75 -5.17
C MET A 550 13.43 -1.46 -6.66
N VAL A 551 13.95 -2.38 -7.48
CA VAL A 551 13.91 -2.28 -8.93
C VAL A 551 13.42 -3.55 -9.58
N GLY A 552 12.77 -3.41 -10.72
CA GLY A 552 12.22 -4.50 -11.51
C GLY A 552 12.97 -4.64 -12.82
N MET A 553 13.54 -5.82 -13.07
CA MET A 553 14.29 -6.07 -14.30
C MET A 553 13.39 -5.96 -15.51
N ILE A 554 13.78 -5.18 -16.51
CA ILE A 554 13.02 -5.05 -17.76
C ILE A 554 13.56 -6.03 -18.79
N LYS A 555 12.66 -6.85 -19.35
CA LYS A 555 12.94 -7.66 -20.55
C LYS A 555 11.79 -7.48 -21.53
N GLU A 556 12.06 -6.84 -22.66
CA GLU A 556 11.01 -6.48 -23.63
C GLU A 556 10.24 -7.68 -24.19
N HIS A 557 10.92 -8.83 -24.33
CA HIS A 557 10.33 -10.06 -24.87
C HIS A 557 9.65 -10.95 -23.81
N ASP A 558 9.66 -10.56 -22.53
CA ASP A 558 8.98 -11.29 -21.46
C ASP A 558 7.79 -10.46 -20.95
N PRO A 559 6.53 -10.84 -21.26
CA PRO A 559 5.35 -10.12 -20.80
C PRO A 559 5.27 -9.94 -19.28
N LEU A 560 5.92 -10.81 -18.49
CA LEU A 560 5.96 -10.70 -17.03
C LEU A 560 6.91 -9.62 -16.54
N LEU A 561 7.90 -9.26 -17.36
CA LEU A 561 9.00 -8.35 -17.02
C LEU A 561 8.97 -7.07 -17.84
N ARG A 562 8.04 -6.97 -18.79
CA ARG A 562 7.84 -5.76 -19.58
C ARG A 562 7.30 -4.64 -18.70
N PHE A 563 7.92 -3.48 -18.81
CA PHE A 563 7.37 -2.24 -18.29
C PHE A 563 6.59 -1.55 -19.41
N GLU A 564 5.28 -1.37 -19.23
CA GLU A 564 4.39 -0.79 -20.24
C GLU A 564 4.47 0.74 -20.26
N GLY A 565 4.90 1.36 -19.17
CA GLY A 565 5.05 2.81 -19.04
C GLY A 565 3.74 3.56 -18.80
N TYR A 566 3.82 4.87 -18.97
CA TYR A 566 2.69 5.81 -18.92
C TYR A 566 2.23 6.17 -20.33
N VAL A 567 1.04 6.78 -20.44
CA VAL A 567 0.58 7.35 -21.73
C VAL A 567 1.59 8.35 -22.30
N ASN A 568 2.26 9.13 -21.43
CA ASN A 568 3.38 10.00 -21.81
C ASN A 568 4.73 9.25 -21.72
N ARG A 569 5.51 9.30 -22.81
CA ARG A 569 6.83 8.67 -22.90
C ARG A 569 7.87 9.32 -21.99
N GLU A 570 7.86 10.64 -21.82
CA GLU A 570 8.83 11.33 -20.95
C GLU A 570 8.69 10.88 -19.49
N ASP A 571 7.47 10.61 -19.05
CA ASP A 571 7.20 10.10 -17.71
C ASP A 571 7.67 8.65 -17.55
N THR A 572 7.68 7.88 -18.64
CA THR A 572 8.23 6.52 -18.68
C THR A 572 9.75 6.56 -18.55
N ASP A 573 10.42 7.43 -19.29
CA ASP A 573 11.88 7.51 -19.31
C ASP A 573 12.47 7.91 -17.95
N LYS A 574 11.77 8.76 -17.18
CA LYS A 574 12.14 9.12 -15.80
C LYS A 574 12.19 7.94 -14.83
N LYS A 575 11.53 6.81 -15.16
CA LYS A 575 11.46 5.60 -14.33
C LYS A 575 12.46 4.52 -14.76
N LEU A 576 13.31 4.77 -15.77
CA LEU A 576 14.28 3.80 -16.26
C LEU A 576 15.68 4.07 -15.70
N ILE A 577 16.27 3.05 -15.07
CA ILE A 577 17.69 3.04 -14.72
C ILE A 577 18.40 2.08 -15.68
N ARG A 578 19.49 2.53 -16.30
CA ARG A 578 20.28 1.74 -17.26
C ARG A 578 21.60 1.26 -16.67
N ASN A 579 22.20 0.24 -17.30
CA ASN A 579 23.50 -0.33 -16.95
C ASN A 579 23.53 -0.79 -15.49
N VAL A 580 22.64 -1.69 -15.13
CA VAL A 580 22.42 -2.16 -13.76
C VAL A 580 23.24 -3.42 -13.49
N VAL A 581 22.92 -4.54 -14.14
CA VAL A 581 23.64 -5.82 -13.98
C VAL A 581 24.68 -5.98 -15.09
N LYS A 582 24.38 -5.47 -16.29
CA LYS A 582 25.28 -5.47 -17.44
C LYS A 582 25.05 -4.22 -18.29
N HIS A 583 26.05 -3.81 -19.06
CA HIS A 583 25.86 -2.70 -20.00
C HIS A 583 24.72 -3.01 -20.99
N GLY A 584 23.86 -2.00 -21.20
CA GLY A 584 22.71 -2.07 -22.10
C GLY A 584 21.43 -2.64 -21.49
N ASP A 585 21.44 -3.16 -20.26
CA ASP A 585 20.20 -3.52 -19.57
C ASP A 585 19.49 -2.29 -18.98
N ALA A 586 18.21 -2.47 -18.63
CA ALA A 586 17.40 -1.46 -17.98
C ALA A 586 16.52 -2.10 -16.89
N VAL A 587 16.23 -1.31 -15.87
CA VAL A 587 15.30 -1.66 -14.80
C VAL A 587 14.29 -0.53 -14.59
N PHE A 588 13.10 -0.91 -14.13
CA PHE A 588 12.11 0.00 -13.59
C PHE A 588 12.51 0.40 -12.17
N SER A 589 12.62 1.70 -11.93
CA SER A 589 12.82 2.34 -10.62
C SER A 589 11.48 2.49 -9.92
N SER A 590 11.27 1.79 -8.79
CA SER A 590 10.09 2.07 -7.98
C SER A 590 10.22 3.42 -7.26
N GLY A 591 11.45 3.81 -6.91
CA GLY A 591 11.74 4.92 -6.02
C GLY A 591 11.50 4.57 -4.54
N ASP A 592 11.18 3.33 -4.20
CA ASP A 592 11.00 2.92 -2.81
C ASP A 592 12.26 2.24 -2.27
N ILE A 593 12.63 2.62 -1.05
CA ILE A 593 13.77 2.09 -0.30
C ILE A 593 13.27 1.01 0.65
N LEU A 594 13.87 -0.17 0.57
CA LEU A 594 13.53 -1.32 1.42
C LEU A 594 14.77 -1.83 2.15
N TYR A 595 14.57 -2.31 3.37
CA TYR A 595 15.56 -3.06 4.13
C TYR A 595 15.40 -4.56 3.87
N TRP A 596 16.49 -5.22 3.49
CA TRP A 596 16.54 -6.67 3.33
C TRP A 596 17.11 -7.28 4.60
N ASP A 597 16.27 -7.87 5.43
CA ASP A 597 16.70 -8.42 6.71
C ASP A 597 17.60 -9.66 6.54
N PRO A 598 18.30 -10.10 7.60
CA PRO A 598 19.15 -11.28 7.53
C PRO A 598 18.42 -12.58 7.15
N LEU A 599 17.12 -12.70 7.44
CA LEU A 599 16.29 -13.88 7.13
C LEU A 599 15.68 -13.81 5.72
N GLY A 600 15.86 -12.71 5.01
CA GLY A 600 15.38 -12.53 3.66
C GLY A 600 14.07 -11.75 3.55
N TYR A 601 13.45 -11.33 4.64
CA TYR A 601 12.25 -10.49 4.61
C TYR A 601 12.61 -9.07 4.18
N LEU A 602 11.66 -8.44 3.49
CA LEU A 602 11.78 -7.09 2.98
C LEU A 602 10.84 -6.19 3.76
N HIS A 603 11.40 -5.11 4.29
CA HIS A 603 10.66 -4.12 5.06
C HIS A 603 10.72 -2.79 4.33
N PHE A 604 9.56 -2.18 4.11
CA PHE A 604 9.49 -0.85 3.55
C PHE A 604 10.14 0.15 4.52
N LYS A 605 11.11 0.93 4.04
CA LYS A 605 11.84 1.91 4.86
C LYS A 605 11.37 3.32 4.53
N ASP A 606 11.50 3.72 3.27
CA ASP A 606 11.17 5.08 2.85
C ASP A 606 10.92 5.15 1.35
N ARG A 607 10.56 6.32 0.83
CA ARG A 607 10.69 6.63 -0.59
C ARG A 607 11.87 7.56 -0.83
N ARG A 608 12.48 7.40 -1.99
CA ARG A 608 13.51 8.30 -2.49
C ARG A 608 12.92 9.71 -2.61
N GLY A 609 13.48 10.63 -1.84
CA GLY A 609 13.01 12.03 -1.76
C GLY A 609 11.92 12.28 -0.72
N ASP A 610 11.44 11.25 0.00
CA ASP A 610 10.55 11.45 1.14
C ASP A 610 11.31 11.79 2.44
N THR A 611 12.64 11.72 2.45
CA THR A 611 13.49 12.23 3.54
C THR A 611 13.66 13.75 3.49
N TYR A 612 13.88 14.38 4.65
CA TYR A 612 14.38 15.76 4.72
C TYR A 612 15.72 15.82 5.45
N ARG A 613 16.54 16.82 5.12
CA ARG A 613 17.84 17.02 5.76
C ARG A 613 17.78 18.19 6.72
N TRP A 614 17.98 17.97 8.01
CA TRP A 614 18.00 19.03 9.02
C TRP A 614 19.32 19.04 9.76
N ARG A 615 19.97 20.21 9.84
CA ARG A 615 21.27 20.38 10.53
C ARG A 615 22.34 19.39 10.08
N GLY A 616 22.39 19.11 8.78
CA GLY A 616 23.35 18.19 8.19
C GLY A 616 22.97 16.71 8.25
N GLU A 617 21.90 16.34 8.95
CA GLU A 617 21.45 14.95 9.15
C GLU A 617 20.19 14.63 8.33
N ASN A 618 20.11 13.42 7.79
CA ASN A 618 18.92 12.95 7.07
C ASN A 618 17.89 12.35 8.05
N VAL A 619 16.64 12.77 7.91
CA VAL A 619 15.52 12.31 8.72
C VAL A 619 14.47 11.67 7.81
N SER A 620 14.07 10.45 8.15
CA SER A 620 13.01 9.74 7.46
C SER A 620 11.64 10.25 7.92
N THR A 621 10.81 10.73 6.99
CA THR A 621 9.44 11.15 7.35
C THR A 621 8.63 9.96 7.85
N MET A 622 8.90 8.76 7.33
CA MET A 622 8.19 7.55 7.70
C MET A 622 8.50 7.03 9.09
N GLU A 623 9.75 7.17 9.53
CA GLU A 623 10.15 6.82 10.89
C GLU A 623 9.37 7.67 11.90
N VAL A 624 9.34 8.99 11.67
CA VAL A 624 8.57 9.93 12.48
C VAL A 624 7.08 9.59 12.45
N GLU A 625 6.51 9.38 11.26
CA GLU A 625 5.10 8.97 11.12
C GLU A 625 4.79 7.67 11.87
N GLY A 626 5.72 6.70 11.83
CA GLY A 626 5.64 5.41 12.50
C GLY A 626 5.53 5.53 14.01
N ILE A 627 6.35 6.40 14.60
CA ILE A 627 6.35 6.69 16.04
C ILE A 627 5.02 7.31 16.50
N LEU A 628 4.36 8.08 15.63
CA LEU A 628 3.07 8.70 15.92
C LEU A 628 1.88 7.73 15.73
N GLN A 629 2.05 6.62 14.99
CA GLN A 629 0.96 5.68 14.69
C GLN A 629 0.20 5.13 15.90
N PRO A 630 0.86 4.82 17.04
CA PRO A 630 0.16 4.31 18.22
C PRO A 630 -0.82 5.33 18.84
N ILE A 631 -0.72 6.61 18.50
CA ILE A 631 -1.60 7.66 19.02
C ILE A 631 -2.95 7.58 18.29
N MET A 632 -3.92 6.89 18.89
CA MET A 632 -5.26 6.68 18.30
C MET A 632 -6.08 7.97 18.12
N ALA A 633 -5.67 9.07 18.76
CA ALA A 633 -6.24 10.40 18.54
C ALA A 633 -5.98 10.94 17.12
N ILE A 634 -4.97 10.42 16.41
CA ILE A 634 -4.64 10.81 15.04
C ILE A 634 -5.61 10.15 14.07
N GLU A 635 -6.25 10.93 13.19
CA GLU A 635 -7.03 10.44 12.05
C GLU A 635 -6.19 10.38 10.75
N ASP A 636 -5.22 11.25 10.57
CA ASP A 636 -4.25 11.13 9.48
C ASP A 636 -3.01 11.89 9.89
N ALA A 637 -1.84 11.43 9.47
CA ALA A 637 -0.59 12.12 9.72
C ALA A 637 0.32 12.01 8.50
N THR A 638 1.00 13.10 8.19
CA THR A 638 2.04 13.15 7.16
C THR A 638 3.16 14.03 7.65
N VAL A 639 4.39 13.53 7.52
CA VAL A 639 5.59 14.27 7.91
C VAL A 639 6.32 14.76 6.65
N TYR A 640 6.85 15.96 6.72
CA TYR A 640 7.55 16.59 5.60
C TYR A 640 8.59 17.61 6.08
N GLY A 641 9.57 17.88 5.23
CA GLY A 641 10.54 18.96 5.47
C GLY A 641 10.03 20.31 4.98
N VAL A 642 10.24 21.37 5.77
CA VAL A 642 9.95 22.77 5.45
C VAL A 642 11.20 23.64 5.54
N GLU A 643 11.33 24.62 4.66
CA GLU A 643 12.49 25.53 4.65
C GLU A 643 12.34 26.59 5.74
N VAL A 644 13.39 26.78 6.56
CA VAL A 644 13.44 27.85 7.57
C VAL A 644 14.47 28.87 7.12
N LYS A 645 14.06 30.13 7.01
CA LYS A 645 14.91 31.22 6.53
C LYS A 645 16.21 31.31 7.34
N GLY A 646 17.34 31.44 6.64
CA GLY A 646 18.65 31.57 7.27
C GLY A 646 19.22 30.29 7.87
N ARG A 647 18.57 29.12 7.64
CA ARG A 647 19.04 27.83 8.12
C ARG A 647 19.29 26.86 6.98
N GLU A 648 20.30 26.03 7.14
CA GLU A 648 20.65 25.02 6.14
C GLU A 648 19.76 23.78 6.29
N GLY A 649 19.19 23.34 5.17
CA GLY A 649 18.31 22.19 5.11
C GLY A 649 16.83 22.52 5.33
N LYS A 650 16.05 21.50 5.67
CA LYS A 650 14.60 21.56 5.89
C LYS A 650 14.27 21.01 7.27
N ALA A 651 13.56 21.80 8.07
CA ALA A 651 13.09 21.39 9.39
C ALA A 651 11.94 20.39 9.25
N GLY A 652 11.84 19.43 10.17
CA GLY A 652 10.71 18.51 10.19
C GLY A 652 9.40 19.21 10.56
N MET A 653 8.32 18.85 9.86
CA MET A 653 6.97 19.31 10.14
C MET A 653 5.98 18.14 10.10
N ILE A 654 5.09 18.07 11.10
CA ILE A 654 3.98 17.12 11.16
C ILE A 654 2.72 17.85 10.70
N GLY A 655 2.06 17.36 9.64
CA GLY A 655 0.66 17.69 9.35
C GLY A 655 -0.23 16.58 9.87
N VAL A 656 -1.18 16.91 10.76
CA VAL A 656 -2.06 15.92 11.39
C VAL A 656 -3.52 16.34 11.31
N THR A 657 -4.43 15.39 11.12
CA THR A 657 -5.85 15.55 11.41
C THR A 657 -6.17 14.74 12.66
N LEU A 658 -6.86 15.33 13.63
CA LEU A 658 -7.27 14.63 14.83
C LEU A 658 -8.69 14.07 14.69
N ALA A 659 -8.95 12.93 15.32
CA ALA A 659 -10.31 12.41 15.45
C ALA A 659 -11.18 13.44 16.18
N GLY A 660 -12.44 13.63 15.76
CA GLY A 660 -13.29 14.74 16.22
C GLY A 660 -13.63 14.81 17.72
N HIS A 661 -13.14 13.88 18.53
CA HIS A 661 -13.28 13.84 20.00
C HIS A 661 -11.92 13.79 20.72
N ALA A 662 -10.82 13.99 19.99
CA ALA A 662 -9.48 14.00 20.55
C ALA A 662 -9.23 15.29 21.34
N ASP A 663 -8.64 15.13 22.54
CA ASP A 663 -8.11 16.24 23.32
C ASP A 663 -6.75 16.66 22.76
N VAL A 664 -6.64 17.93 22.35
CA VAL A 664 -5.43 18.46 21.70
C VAL A 664 -4.25 18.44 22.65
N ASP A 665 -4.44 18.81 23.92
CA ASP A 665 -3.34 18.87 24.89
C ASP A 665 -2.78 17.47 25.19
N THR A 666 -3.64 16.47 25.31
CA THR A 666 -3.23 15.06 25.45
C THR A 666 -2.46 14.59 24.21
N PHE A 667 -2.97 14.89 23.01
CA PHE A 667 -2.29 14.57 21.77
C PHE A 667 -0.88 15.18 21.68
N LEU A 668 -0.73 16.46 22.03
CA LEU A 668 0.58 17.15 22.00
C LEU A 668 1.54 16.55 23.03
N ARG A 669 1.08 16.24 24.25
CA ARG A 669 1.89 15.58 25.28
C ARG A 669 2.34 14.18 24.84
N ASP A 670 1.43 13.38 24.30
CA ASP A 670 1.74 12.02 23.84
C ASP A 670 2.71 12.04 22.66
N SER A 671 2.50 12.97 21.71
CA SER A 671 3.41 13.17 20.57
C SER A 671 4.80 13.59 21.03
N ALA A 672 4.89 14.59 21.92
CA ALA A 672 6.15 15.07 22.48
C ALA A 672 6.92 13.96 23.21
N ARG A 673 6.22 13.19 24.05
CA ARG A 673 6.80 12.05 24.77
C ARG A 673 7.33 11.00 23.81
N LEU A 674 6.49 10.51 22.88
CA LEU A 674 6.88 9.45 21.95
C LEU A 674 8.02 9.87 21.02
N LEU A 675 7.98 11.08 20.46
CA LEU A 675 9.03 11.58 19.58
C LEU A 675 10.36 11.75 20.34
N SER A 676 10.34 12.32 21.55
CA SER A 676 11.56 12.54 22.33
C SER A 676 12.17 11.26 22.94
N GLU A 677 11.36 10.22 23.15
CA GLU A 677 11.83 8.90 23.62
C GLU A 677 12.45 8.05 22.50
N ASN A 678 12.02 8.25 21.24
CA ASN A 678 12.34 7.36 20.12
C ASN A 678 13.21 8.01 19.03
N LEU A 679 13.32 9.34 18.97
CA LEU A 679 14.12 10.06 17.97
C LEU A 679 15.33 10.76 18.58
N ALA A 680 16.37 10.89 17.76
CA ALA A 680 17.45 11.83 18.03
C ALA A 680 16.92 13.28 17.99
N SER A 681 17.56 14.20 18.71
CA SER A 681 17.09 15.58 18.86
C SER A 681 16.91 16.33 17.54
N TYR A 682 17.74 16.06 16.53
CA TYR A 682 17.63 16.66 15.19
C TYR A 682 16.49 16.07 14.35
N ALA A 683 15.99 14.88 14.70
CA ALA A 683 14.95 14.18 13.95
C ALA A 683 13.54 14.51 14.47
N ILE A 684 13.42 15.06 15.67
CA ILE A 684 12.14 15.55 16.22
C ILE A 684 11.63 16.68 15.32
N PRO A 685 10.41 16.57 14.75
CA PRO A 685 9.84 17.63 13.95
C PRO A 685 9.72 18.93 14.73
N VAL A 686 10.26 19.99 14.16
CA VAL A 686 10.26 21.33 14.74
C VAL A 686 8.85 21.91 14.77
N PHE A 687 8.04 21.60 13.75
CA PHE A 687 6.70 22.16 13.60
C PHE A 687 5.61 21.08 13.61
N LEU A 688 4.42 21.45 14.07
CA LEU A 688 3.22 20.61 14.02
C LEU A 688 2.02 21.47 13.62
N ARG A 689 1.24 21.01 12.63
CA ARG A 689 0.02 21.64 12.12
C ARG A 689 -1.17 20.71 12.29
N ILE A 690 -2.21 21.18 12.96
CA ILE A 690 -3.49 20.47 13.06
C ILE A 690 -4.42 20.94 11.94
N CYS A 691 -4.63 20.10 10.92
CA CYS A 691 -5.39 20.42 9.71
C CYS A 691 -6.90 20.28 9.97
N LYS A 692 -7.66 21.38 9.89
CA LYS A 692 -9.12 21.42 10.07
C LYS A 692 -9.89 20.95 8.84
N GLU A 693 -9.48 21.39 7.65
CA GLU A 693 -10.04 20.96 6.37
C GLU A 693 -9.05 20.06 5.64
N VAL A 694 -9.47 18.83 5.36
CA VAL A 694 -8.55 17.82 4.85
C VAL A 694 -8.82 17.54 3.40
N ASP A 695 -7.93 18.04 2.56
CA ASP A 695 -7.84 17.68 1.16
C ASP A 695 -7.26 16.25 1.05
N LYS A 696 -8.03 15.24 1.49
CA LYS A 696 -7.62 13.82 1.45
C LYS A 696 -7.61 13.31 0.02
N THR A 697 -6.63 12.48 -0.31
CA THR A 697 -6.65 11.66 -1.51
C THR A 697 -7.78 10.63 -1.45
N GLY A 698 -8.13 10.06 -2.60
CA GLY A 698 -9.15 9.01 -2.70
C GLY A 698 -8.87 7.76 -1.87
N THR A 699 -7.61 7.57 -1.47
CA THR A 699 -7.12 6.50 -0.59
C THR A 699 -6.88 6.97 0.85
N PHE A 700 -7.56 8.04 1.28
CA PHE A 700 -7.54 8.55 2.65
C PHE A 700 -6.15 8.99 3.18
N LYS A 701 -5.30 9.57 2.32
CA LYS A 701 -4.02 10.21 2.72
C LYS A 701 -4.04 11.72 2.51
N LEU A 702 -3.42 12.49 3.42
CA LEU A 702 -3.10 13.91 3.25
C LEU A 702 -2.27 14.21 1.98
N LYS A 703 -2.54 15.35 1.31
CA LYS A 703 -1.76 15.81 0.15
C LYS A 703 -0.48 16.54 0.59
N LYS A 704 0.61 15.78 0.77
CA LYS A 704 1.94 16.25 1.20
C LYS A 704 2.46 17.49 0.44
N THR A 705 2.27 17.57 -0.89
CA THR A 705 2.81 18.66 -1.72
C THR A 705 2.19 20.03 -1.43
N LEU A 706 0.90 20.08 -1.10
CA LEU A 706 0.25 21.34 -0.71
C LEU A 706 0.72 21.77 0.68
N LEU A 707 0.73 20.83 1.63
CA LEU A 707 1.21 21.07 2.99
C LEU A 707 2.67 21.56 3.02
N GLN A 708 3.55 20.96 2.21
CA GLN A 708 4.94 21.41 2.05
C GLN A 708 5.05 22.84 1.50
N LYS A 709 4.15 23.23 0.60
CA LYS A 709 4.14 24.57 -0.01
C LYS A 709 3.67 25.63 0.98
N ASP A 710 2.67 25.30 1.79
CA ASP A 710 2.20 26.19 2.86
C ASP A 710 3.26 26.32 3.95
N GLY A 711 3.96 25.23 4.26
CA GLY A 711 4.97 25.18 5.30
C GLY A 711 4.37 25.51 6.67
N PHE A 712 5.10 26.28 7.47
CA PHE A 712 4.67 26.75 8.80
C PHE A 712 4.17 28.20 8.77
N ASP A 713 3.81 28.72 7.59
CA ASP A 713 3.32 30.09 7.42
C ASP A 713 1.88 30.22 7.96
N VAL A 714 1.70 31.03 9.01
CA VAL A 714 0.43 31.20 9.73
C VAL A 714 -0.70 31.69 8.82
N GLU A 715 -0.41 32.55 7.83
CA GLU A 715 -1.41 33.06 6.90
C GLU A 715 -1.81 32.01 5.86
N LYS A 716 -0.82 31.28 5.32
CA LYS A 716 -1.08 30.21 4.33
C LYS A 716 -1.72 28.97 4.94
N CYS A 717 -1.60 28.76 6.24
CA CYS A 717 -2.21 27.63 6.94
C CYS A 717 -3.73 27.80 7.19
N HIS A 718 -4.37 28.85 6.66
CA HIS A 718 -5.84 29.00 6.62
C HIS A 718 -6.54 28.87 7.98
N GLY A 719 -5.89 29.30 9.07
CA GLY A 719 -6.44 29.23 10.43
C GLY A 719 -6.32 27.86 11.11
N ASP A 720 -5.51 26.94 10.55
CA ASP A 720 -5.08 25.72 11.23
C ASP A 720 -4.18 26.05 12.44
N PRO A 721 -4.39 25.43 13.61
CA PRO A 721 -3.49 25.58 14.74
C PRO A 721 -2.08 25.06 14.41
N LEU A 722 -1.08 25.91 14.67
CA LEU A 722 0.33 25.62 14.51
C LEU A 722 1.02 25.56 15.86
N TYR A 723 2.01 24.68 15.96
CA TYR A 723 2.83 24.48 17.14
C TYR A 723 4.30 24.34 16.75
N TYR A 724 5.20 24.71 17.66
CA TYR A 724 6.63 24.53 17.51
C TYR A 724 7.21 23.77 18.71
N TRP A 725 8.30 23.04 18.46
CA TRP A 725 9.02 22.26 19.47
C TRP A 725 9.98 23.15 20.27
N ASP A 726 9.85 23.17 21.61
CA ASP A 726 10.87 23.73 22.50
C ASP A 726 11.70 22.59 23.12
N PRO A 727 13.00 22.49 22.81
CA PRO A 727 13.86 21.45 23.36
C PRO A 727 14.16 21.62 24.87
N THR A 728 13.87 22.79 25.46
CA THR A 728 14.14 23.09 26.86
C THR A 728 13.24 22.29 27.79
N ASP A 729 11.94 22.26 27.50
CA ASP A 729 10.92 21.54 28.26
C ASP A 729 10.39 20.30 27.53
N LYS A 730 10.87 20.06 26.30
CA LYS A 730 10.50 18.93 25.45
C LYS A 730 9.00 18.88 25.18
N ALA A 731 8.41 20.03 24.85
CA ALA A 731 6.99 20.16 24.55
C ALA A 731 6.73 20.95 23.26
N TYR A 732 5.52 20.76 22.71
CA TYR A 732 5.01 21.58 21.61
C TYR A 732 4.21 22.75 22.16
N HIS A 733 4.56 23.97 21.75
CA HIS A 733 3.91 25.21 22.16
C HIS A 733 3.18 25.87 20.98
N PRO A 734 2.06 26.59 21.22
CA PRO A 734 1.35 27.30 20.16
C PRO A 734 2.27 28.28 19.43
N MET A 735 2.17 28.32 18.10
CA MET A 735 2.92 29.22 17.25
C MET A 735 1.99 30.28 16.66
N ASP A 736 2.23 31.54 17.03
CA ASP A 736 1.55 32.70 16.47
C ASP A 736 2.45 33.44 15.45
N ALA A 737 1.91 34.50 14.84
CA ALA A 737 2.64 35.29 13.84
C ALA A 737 3.92 35.94 14.40
N GLN A 738 3.94 36.29 15.69
CA GLN A 738 5.13 36.86 16.33
C GLN A 738 6.22 35.79 16.46
N MET A 739 5.88 34.60 16.96
CA MET A 739 6.82 33.49 17.07
C MET A 739 7.36 33.05 15.70
N GLN A 740 6.52 33.04 14.66
CA GLN A 740 6.98 32.79 13.29
C GLN A 740 8.04 33.83 12.87
N ALA A 741 7.77 35.11 13.08
CA ALA A 741 8.72 36.19 12.77
C ALA A 741 10.02 36.05 13.59
N ASP A 742 9.95 35.66 14.85
CA ASP A 742 11.11 35.42 15.70
C ASP A 742 11.95 34.23 15.21
N ILE A 743 11.32 33.16 14.73
CA ILE A 743 11.98 32.01 14.12
C ILE A 743 12.66 32.38 12.79
N GLU A 744 11.96 33.10 11.91
CA GLU A 744 12.48 33.49 10.59
C GLU A 744 13.57 34.56 10.64
N SER A 745 13.52 35.45 11.63
CA SER A 745 14.56 36.45 11.91
C SER A 745 15.76 35.86 12.65
N GLY A 746 15.60 34.67 13.25
CA GLY A 746 16.59 34.03 14.10
C GLY A 746 16.63 34.56 15.54
N ALA A 747 15.71 35.45 15.92
CA ALA A 747 15.53 35.89 17.31
C ALA A 747 15.20 34.71 18.24
N TYR A 748 14.43 33.74 17.76
CA TYR A 748 14.28 32.44 18.41
C TYR A 748 15.24 31.42 17.79
N ASN A 749 16.32 31.11 18.51
CA ASN A 749 17.40 30.25 18.01
C ASN A 749 17.41 28.83 18.59
N LYS A 750 16.43 28.47 19.43
CA LYS A 750 16.39 27.17 20.13
C LYS A 750 15.90 26.01 19.27
N ILE A 751 15.09 26.27 18.23
CA ILE A 751 14.68 25.26 17.23
C ILE A 751 15.88 24.65 16.51
#